data_AF-A0A485LSJ5-F1
#
_entry.id   AF-A0A485LSJ5-F1
#
_cell.length_a   1.000
_cell.length_b   1.000
_cell.length_c   1.000
_cell.angle_alpha   90.00
_cell.angle_beta   90.00
_cell.angle_gamma   90.00
#
_symmetry.space_group_name_H-M   'P 1'
#
loop_
_entity.id
_entity.type
_entity.pdbx_description
1 polymer ?
#
loop_
_entity_poly.entity_id
_entity_poly.type
_entity_poly.pdbx_seq_one_letter_code
_entity_poly.pdbx_strand_id
1 'polypeptide(L)'
;MSGPQLDKELFFRRLNNIYASWRDPKNTEWDDVESFCVLAGKPNADDSGYRKSAILQFYLLGFLEFPETLMVFTKTKLYVLTSGKKHTMLEDILSGNESSDVKLELLKRDKTDGNKANYAALIQAMQTDSAKKRLGVLSKETPEGDLVQLFLKEIDAAGFEKIDIAKGIECALRVKAPEELENIRWAAALTKKVFSSKFVEDMESIIDEDKKIKHDALSADIEGVFEDPSKIKVTLSPEDIESCYSPIIQSGGKYDLKPSAQSNSDVMKFDVIIASVGARYKGYCSNVARTFFVTPTKSMERTYELLHEAHDLCINELRPGKTVSQVVEKVTKMIDSRNPKLAKLLTKNFGFGIGLDFREAGMLLTAKNHHVVQAGQAFNVAMGFQNIPLKDGDRAKHLPETYSILLADTVTVQNDETKVLTKVSKAWAKVHYDIDDNDDDDDKPAKSKGSKESKRRDSSSRASAAADDGDDDTGATASSNIVQNRLRDKQRQSEGKQTDQERRDRHQAELMKRKREEAMRRLEEQSNDTVQGKRSDKNAIVAYNHSSRYPELKPRQVAVDMRAEAVIVPINGIPVPFHISTIKNVSKSEEDKATYLRINFFCPGAGGTLGKDASPAMQAAVAKFPSLMFIKELGFRSSDAHNLNNQFRLIKELQKRVKQREQQEQEESDLVVQEDLILTRDRRVPRLSDLSARPHLSGRKTQGTLEAHQNGLRFTTNKNQKLDILYANIKHAIFQPCDKELVVLIHFHLKNPIMIGKKKHQDVQFYTEVIESSQALDNRRRSMYDPDELDEENRERALREKLNTTFKDFCQKVERVSESIDKTIAFDIPYRELGFSGTPFKEMVLLQPTVHCLVSLTEFPFFITLLDDVEHVHFERVFFGSKNFDMVFVYKNFAVLPVRVSAIATNELERIKEWLDDIDICFTEGTANLNWKQIMVTIKSDDRFYLDTDEDGVPKPAGWEFLKMDGSDDEDDDGEEEESEFEGSEEGGSDEGSDDDESDDSDDSDVSLVDEDDESDDEEEDEEDGPSWDDLEKEARASDMMRNEKKEQDSDEEFRRKNKKKSGGGGGPPAKRSKY
;
A
#
# COMPACT_ATOMS: atom_id res chain seq x y z
N MET A 1 -16.73 35.36 -8.24
CA MET A 1 -17.31 34.02 -8.46
C MET A 1 -17.94 34.04 -9.83
N SER A 2 -17.29 33.45 -10.84
CA SER A 2 -17.95 33.14 -12.10
C SER A 2 -19.06 32.12 -11.80
N GLY A 3 -20.27 32.36 -12.32
CA GLY A 3 -21.35 31.38 -12.20
C GLY A 3 -21.05 30.09 -12.99
N PRO A 4 -21.92 29.07 -12.93
CA PRO A 4 -21.77 27.87 -13.74
C PRO A 4 -21.72 28.26 -15.23
N GLN A 5 -20.75 27.71 -15.97
CA GLN A 5 -20.51 27.99 -17.38
C GLN A 5 -20.76 26.73 -18.21
N LEU A 6 -21.48 26.85 -19.33
CA LEU A 6 -21.73 25.74 -20.24
C LEU A 6 -20.48 25.45 -21.08
N ASP A 7 -20.13 24.17 -21.19
CA ASP A 7 -19.09 23.71 -22.09
C ASP A 7 -19.67 23.60 -23.52
N LYS A 8 -19.19 24.48 -24.40
CA LYS A 8 -19.59 24.56 -25.81
C LYS A 8 -19.33 23.25 -26.55
N GLU A 9 -18.14 22.68 -26.42
CA GLU A 9 -17.73 21.50 -27.18
C GLU A 9 -18.52 20.28 -26.73
N LEU A 10 -18.69 20.13 -25.42
CA LEU A 10 -19.49 19.07 -24.82
C LEU A 10 -20.95 19.15 -25.26
N PHE A 11 -21.58 20.34 -25.22
CA PHE A 11 -22.97 20.53 -25.64
C PHE A 11 -23.21 20.07 -27.07
N PHE A 12 -22.40 20.55 -28.03
CA PHE A 12 -22.58 20.20 -29.44
C PHE A 12 -22.22 18.75 -29.75
N ARG A 13 -21.21 18.17 -29.09
CA ARG A 13 -20.92 16.72 -29.21
C ARG A 13 -22.10 15.88 -28.75
N ARG A 14 -22.66 16.20 -27.59
CA ARG A 14 -23.82 15.49 -27.01
C ARG A 14 -25.09 15.68 -27.84
N LEU A 15 -25.31 16.89 -28.36
CA LEU A 15 -26.39 17.18 -29.30
C LEU A 15 -26.26 16.32 -30.56
N ASN A 16 -25.07 16.27 -31.16
CA ASN A 16 -24.83 15.45 -32.34
C ASN A 16 -25.02 13.95 -32.06
N ASN A 17 -24.70 13.45 -30.86
CA ASN A 17 -24.99 12.06 -30.48
C ASN A 17 -26.50 11.75 -30.50
N ILE A 18 -27.33 12.65 -29.94
CA ILE A 18 -28.80 12.50 -29.98
C ILE A 18 -29.31 12.46 -31.42
N TYR A 19 -28.83 13.38 -32.27
CA TYR A 19 -29.21 13.43 -33.68
C TYR A 19 -28.70 12.24 -34.48
N ALA A 20 -27.52 11.71 -34.17
CA ALA A 20 -27.00 10.50 -34.80
C ALA A 20 -27.91 9.30 -34.50
N SER A 21 -28.32 9.13 -33.24
CA SER A 21 -29.28 8.09 -32.83
C SER A 21 -30.65 8.28 -33.48
N TRP A 22 -31.16 9.51 -33.52
CA TRP A 22 -32.48 9.81 -34.07
C TRP A 22 -32.56 9.68 -35.59
N ARG A 23 -31.51 10.09 -36.31
CA ARG A 23 -31.45 10.02 -37.78
C ARG A 23 -31.04 8.65 -38.31
N ASP A 24 -30.58 7.72 -37.47
CA ASP A 24 -30.21 6.38 -37.91
C ASP A 24 -31.45 5.61 -38.39
N PRO A 25 -31.57 5.29 -39.70
CA PRO A 25 -32.72 4.57 -40.22
C PRO A 25 -32.83 3.14 -39.69
N LYS A 26 -31.78 2.58 -39.09
CA LYS A 26 -31.81 1.27 -38.43
C LYS A 26 -32.39 1.35 -37.01
N ASN A 27 -32.51 2.55 -36.45
CA ASN A 27 -33.00 2.73 -35.09
C ASN A 27 -34.53 2.86 -35.06
N THR A 28 -35.20 1.77 -34.69
CA THR A 28 -36.66 1.73 -34.59
C THR A 28 -37.22 2.35 -33.32
N GLU A 29 -36.39 2.72 -32.33
CA GLU A 29 -36.84 3.21 -31.02
C GLU A 29 -37.39 4.65 -31.06
N TRP A 30 -37.12 5.39 -32.14
CA TRP A 30 -37.67 6.73 -32.37
C TRP A 30 -39.00 6.73 -33.14
N ASP A 31 -39.48 5.55 -33.56
CA ASP A 31 -40.77 5.35 -34.25
C ASP A 31 -41.06 6.37 -35.37
N ASP A 32 -40.03 6.69 -36.18
CA ASP A 32 -40.13 7.53 -37.39
C ASP A 32 -40.77 8.91 -37.13
N VAL A 33 -40.47 9.47 -35.95
CA VAL A 33 -40.80 10.85 -35.56
C VAL A 33 -39.98 11.86 -36.39
N GLU A 34 -40.63 12.92 -36.87
CA GLU A 34 -40.01 13.94 -37.74
C GLU A 34 -39.50 15.18 -37.00
N SER A 35 -40.06 15.44 -35.81
CA SER A 35 -39.61 16.46 -34.86
C SER A 35 -40.01 16.02 -33.47
N PHE A 36 -39.29 16.42 -32.42
CA PHE A 36 -39.71 16.12 -31.05
C PHE A 36 -39.49 17.29 -30.12
N CYS A 37 -40.25 17.33 -29.03
CA CYS A 37 -40.13 18.37 -28.02
C CYS A 37 -39.90 17.80 -26.63
N VAL A 38 -39.03 18.47 -25.89
CA VAL A 38 -38.77 18.21 -24.47
C VAL A 38 -39.11 19.47 -23.68
N LEU A 39 -40.12 19.34 -22.82
CA LEU A 39 -40.77 20.47 -22.17
C LEU A 39 -40.49 20.40 -20.66
N ALA A 40 -39.73 21.38 -20.13
CA ALA A 40 -39.48 21.49 -18.70
C ALA A 40 -40.43 22.53 -18.09
N GLY A 41 -41.25 22.07 -17.15
CA GLY A 41 -42.22 22.89 -16.42
C GLY A 41 -41.63 23.64 -15.23
N LYS A 42 -42.51 24.06 -14.31
CA LYS A 42 -42.09 24.54 -12.99
C LYS A 42 -41.42 23.39 -12.21
N PRO A 43 -40.41 23.69 -11.36
CA PRO A 43 -39.86 22.69 -10.45
C PRO A 43 -40.98 22.20 -9.53
N ASN A 44 -41.10 20.89 -9.40
CA ASN A 44 -41.95 20.25 -8.39
C ASN A 44 -41.02 19.48 -7.46
N ALA A 45 -41.11 19.72 -6.15
CA ALA A 45 -40.28 19.04 -5.16
C ALA A 45 -40.66 17.55 -5.01
N ASP A 46 -41.89 17.17 -5.39
CA ASP A 46 -42.39 15.80 -5.31
C ASP A 46 -42.08 14.98 -6.57
N ASP A 47 -41.50 15.58 -7.62
CA ASP A 47 -41.17 14.89 -8.86
C ASP A 47 -39.86 14.10 -8.71
N SER A 48 -39.89 12.84 -9.13
CA SER A 48 -38.70 12.00 -9.25
C SER A 48 -37.62 12.68 -10.11
N GLY A 49 -36.37 12.71 -9.64
CA GLY A 49 -35.22 13.27 -10.35
C GLY A 49 -34.87 12.59 -11.69
N TYR A 50 -35.62 11.55 -12.10
CA TYR A 50 -35.41 10.73 -13.29
C TYR A 50 -36.41 10.99 -14.42
N ARG A 51 -37.03 12.17 -14.48
CA ARG A 51 -37.79 12.58 -15.67
C ARG A 51 -36.88 12.56 -16.90
N LYS A 52 -37.34 11.99 -18.01
CA LYS A 52 -36.61 11.97 -19.29
C LYS A 52 -36.31 13.37 -19.79
N SER A 53 -37.19 14.33 -19.53
CA SER A 53 -36.93 15.74 -19.83
C SER A 53 -35.73 16.29 -19.07
N ALA A 54 -35.66 16.05 -17.75
CA ALA A 54 -34.56 16.44 -16.90
C ALA A 54 -33.26 15.71 -17.28
N ILE A 55 -33.32 14.40 -17.55
CA ILE A 55 -32.16 13.59 -17.99
C ILE A 55 -31.57 14.16 -19.29
N LEU A 56 -32.41 14.49 -20.28
CA LEU A 56 -31.92 15.05 -21.54
C LEU A 56 -31.27 16.43 -21.33
N GLN A 57 -31.84 17.27 -20.45
CA GLN A 57 -31.24 18.55 -20.10
C GLN A 57 -29.92 18.37 -19.35
N PHE A 58 -29.85 17.49 -18.36
CA PHE A 58 -28.61 17.20 -17.65
C PHE A 58 -27.51 16.70 -18.58
N TYR A 59 -27.87 15.84 -19.53
CA TYR A 59 -26.95 15.40 -20.57
C TYR A 59 -26.49 16.58 -21.43
N LEU A 60 -27.39 17.34 -22.04
CA LEU A 60 -27.00 18.44 -22.95
C LEU A 60 -26.27 19.58 -22.24
N LEU A 61 -26.75 20.02 -21.07
CA LEU A 61 -26.35 21.25 -20.39
C LEU A 61 -25.26 21.03 -19.32
N GLY A 62 -24.65 19.85 -19.26
CA GLY A 62 -23.56 19.58 -18.32
C GLY A 62 -23.99 19.64 -16.86
N PHE A 63 -24.98 18.82 -16.49
CA PHE A 63 -25.48 18.66 -15.11
C PHE A 63 -26.32 19.84 -14.59
N LEU A 64 -26.85 20.64 -15.51
CA LEU A 64 -27.83 21.68 -15.20
C LEU A 64 -29.23 21.29 -15.69
N GLU A 65 -30.22 21.52 -14.85
CA GLU A 65 -31.63 21.50 -15.24
C GLU A 65 -32.11 22.95 -15.41
N PHE A 66 -32.80 23.22 -16.52
CA PHE A 66 -33.36 24.51 -16.86
C PHE A 66 -34.89 24.45 -16.74
N PRO A 67 -35.48 24.77 -15.57
CA PRO A 67 -36.93 24.85 -15.41
C PRO A 67 -37.56 25.87 -16.36
N GLU A 68 -38.86 25.74 -16.63
CA GLU A 68 -39.60 26.63 -17.54
C GLU A 68 -38.86 26.90 -18.86
N THR A 69 -38.43 25.83 -19.53
CA THR A 69 -37.68 25.88 -20.79
C THR A 69 -38.26 24.88 -21.77
N LEU A 70 -38.47 25.31 -23.02
CA LEU A 70 -38.93 24.44 -24.10
C LEU A 70 -37.76 24.15 -25.03
N MET A 71 -37.50 22.87 -25.30
CA MET A 71 -36.53 22.42 -26.30
C MET A 71 -37.28 21.71 -27.44
N VAL A 72 -37.18 22.23 -28.66
CA VAL A 72 -37.82 21.66 -29.84
C VAL A 72 -36.75 21.26 -30.85
N PHE A 73 -36.71 19.98 -31.17
CA PHE A 73 -35.75 19.35 -32.06
C PHE A 73 -36.40 19.14 -33.43
N THR A 74 -35.85 19.79 -34.44
CA THR A 74 -36.23 19.67 -35.86
C THR A 74 -35.15 18.90 -36.61
N LYS A 75 -35.28 18.68 -37.92
CA LYS A 75 -34.29 17.85 -38.63
C LYS A 75 -32.89 18.45 -38.61
N THR A 76 -32.75 19.78 -38.54
CA THR A 76 -31.44 20.46 -38.62
C THR A 76 -31.15 21.40 -37.45
N LYS A 77 -32.15 21.70 -36.61
CA LYS A 77 -32.03 22.71 -35.55
C LYS A 77 -32.64 22.27 -34.24
N LEU A 78 -31.98 22.63 -33.15
CA LEU A 78 -32.54 22.66 -31.80
C LEU A 78 -32.96 24.10 -31.49
N TYR A 79 -34.26 24.31 -31.29
CA TYR A 79 -34.82 25.55 -30.79
C TYR A 79 -34.95 25.49 -29.27
N VAL A 80 -34.46 26.50 -28.56
CA VAL A 80 -34.61 26.61 -27.10
C VAL A 80 -35.29 27.92 -26.72
N LEU A 81 -36.49 27.83 -26.14
CA LEU A 81 -37.23 28.97 -25.59
C LEU A 81 -37.01 29.04 -24.08
N THR A 82 -36.30 30.07 -23.62
CA THR A 82 -36.02 30.27 -22.18
C THR A 82 -35.86 31.76 -21.82
N SER A 83 -35.51 32.07 -20.57
CA SER A 83 -35.38 33.45 -20.09
C SER A 83 -34.31 33.64 -19.02
N GLY A 84 -33.93 34.91 -18.79
CA GLY A 84 -33.01 35.30 -17.72
C GLY A 84 -31.60 34.74 -17.93
N LYS A 85 -30.95 34.34 -16.84
CA LYS A 85 -29.58 33.79 -16.86
C LYS A 85 -29.43 32.57 -17.78
N LYS A 86 -30.46 31.74 -17.88
CA LYS A 86 -30.49 30.53 -18.74
C LYS A 86 -30.28 30.89 -20.21
N HIS A 87 -30.92 31.98 -20.66
CA HIS A 87 -30.75 32.47 -22.02
C HIS A 87 -29.32 32.94 -22.25
N THR A 88 -28.76 33.73 -21.33
CA THR A 88 -27.38 34.23 -21.42
C THR A 88 -26.36 33.08 -21.47
N MET A 89 -26.53 32.04 -20.64
CA MET A 89 -25.64 30.88 -20.65
C MET A 89 -25.64 30.14 -22.00
N LEU A 90 -26.81 30.00 -22.63
CA LEU A 90 -26.92 29.39 -23.96
C LEU A 90 -26.38 30.31 -25.06
N GLU A 91 -26.50 31.62 -24.88
CA GLU A 91 -25.98 32.64 -25.81
C GLU A 91 -24.45 32.58 -25.89
N ASP A 92 -23.78 32.33 -24.75
CA ASP A 92 -22.31 32.20 -24.68
C ASP A 92 -21.77 31.02 -25.53
N ILE A 93 -22.57 29.97 -25.76
CA ILE A 93 -22.18 28.80 -26.55
C ILE A 93 -22.64 28.85 -28.00
N LEU A 94 -23.38 29.89 -28.43
CA LEU A 94 -23.91 30.00 -29.80
C LEU A 94 -22.84 29.96 -30.89
N SER A 95 -21.61 30.38 -30.59
CA SER A 95 -20.48 30.28 -31.53
C SER A 95 -20.18 28.85 -31.98
N GLY A 96 -20.63 27.82 -31.26
CA GLY A 96 -20.50 26.41 -31.69
C GLY A 96 -21.37 26.05 -32.90
N ASN A 97 -22.33 26.91 -33.28
CA ASN A 97 -23.07 26.77 -34.52
C ASN A 97 -22.17 26.83 -35.76
N GLU A 98 -20.99 27.44 -35.69
CA GLU A 98 -20.09 27.53 -36.84
C GLU A 98 -19.52 26.15 -37.23
N SER A 99 -19.29 25.28 -36.25
CA SER A 99 -18.64 23.97 -36.43
C SER A 99 -19.60 22.77 -36.42
N SER A 100 -20.83 22.93 -35.92
CA SER A 100 -21.79 21.81 -35.79
C SER A 100 -22.75 21.71 -36.99
N ASP A 101 -23.08 20.49 -37.42
CA ASP A 101 -24.10 20.23 -38.43
C ASP A 101 -25.52 20.57 -37.94
N VAL A 102 -25.78 20.35 -36.65
CA VAL A 102 -27.02 20.74 -35.98
C VAL A 102 -26.84 22.13 -35.38
N LYS A 103 -27.74 23.07 -35.69
CA LYS A 103 -27.67 24.44 -35.17
C LYS A 103 -28.56 24.63 -33.95
N LEU A 104 -28.07 25.38 -32.96
CA LEU A 104 -28.81 25.87 -31.80
C LEU A 104 -29.44 27.24 -32.14
N GLU A 105 -30.75 27.36 -32.00
CA GLU A 105 -31.49 28.61 -32.18
C GLU A 105 -32.19 29.00 -30.87
N LEU A 106 -31.92 30.22 -30.37
CA LEU A 106 -32.42 30.67 -29.07
C LEU A 106 -33.57 31.65 -29.24
N LEU A 107 -34.65 31.39 -28.49
CA LEU A 107 -35.79 32.28 -28.38
C LEU A 107 -35.89 32.81 -26.95
N LYS A 108 -36.04 34.13 -26.82
CA LYS A 108 -36.23 34.78 -25.52
C LYS A 108 -37.71 34.84 -25.19
N ARG A 109 -38.07 34.42 -23.97
CA ARG A 109 -39.47 34.53 -23.52
C ARG A 109 -39.94 35.98 -23.56
N ASP A 110 -41.08 36.20 -24.20
CA ASP A 110 -41.80 37.45 -24.22
C ASP A 110 -43.05 37.32 -23.33
N LYS A 111 -43.11 38.13 -22.28
CA LYS A 111 -44.25 38.14 -21.35
C LYS A 111 -45.36 39.08 -21.81
N THR A 112 -45.09 39.96 -22.78
CA THR A 112 -46.04 40.99 -23.23
C THR A 112 -47.13 40.42 -24.13
N ASP A 113 -46.79 39.45 -24.99
CA ASP A 113 -47.73 38.75 -25.87
C ASP A 113 -48.13 37.35 -25.35
N GLY A 114 -47.58 36.93 -24.20
CA GLY A 114 -47.76 35.59 -23.66
C GLY A 114 -47.01 34.50 -24.42
N ASN A 115 -45.93 34.84 -25.13
CA ASN A 115 -45.12 33.98 -26.02
C ASN A 115 -45.84 33.51 -27.28
N LYS A 116 -46.94 34.16 -27.70
CA LYS A 116 -47.71 33.75 -28.89
C LYS A 116 -46.85 33.73 -30.15
N ALA A 117 -46.03 34.76 -30.37
CA ALA A 117 -45.13 34.81 -31.52
C ALA A 117 -44.09 33.68 -31.48
N ASN A 118 -43.52 33.41 -30.31
CA ASN A 118 -42.57 32.31 -30.10
C ASN A 118 -43.22 30.94 -30.35
N TYR A 119 -44.43 30.70 -29.85
CA TYR A 119 -45.16 29.45 -30.10
C TYR A 119 -45.46 29.26 -31.58
N ALA A 120 -45.92 30.30 -32.28
CA ALA A 120 -46.17 30.24 -33.71
C ALA A 120 -44.89 29.88 -34.51
N ALA A 121 -43.74 30.47 -34.15
CA ALA A 121 -42.45 30.15 -34.77
C ALA A 121 -42.03 28.69 -34.55
N LEU A 122 -42.18 28.17 -33.32
CA LEU A 122 -41.87 26.77 -33.00
C LEU A 122 -42.78 25.78 -33.74
N ILE A 123 -44.09 26.05 -33.78
CA ILE A 123 -45.07 25.23 -34.51
C ILE A 123 -44.76 25.25 -36.01
N GLN A 124 -44.46 26.42 -36.58
CA GLN A 124 -44.09 26.56 -37.99
C GLN A 124 -42.80 25.79 -38.32
N ALA A 125 -41.79 25.84 -37.44
CA ALA A 125 -40.55 25.09 -37.63
C ALA A 125 -40.79 23.58 -37.67
N MET A 126 -41.62 23.05 -36.76
CA MET A 126 -42.01 21.64 -36.76
C MET A 126 -42.82 21.27 -38.01
N GLN A 127 -43.74 22.12 -38.47
CA GLN A 127 -44.53 21.86 -39.68
C GLN A 127 -43.73 21.92 -40.98
N THR A 128 -42.72 22.78 -41.07
CA THR A 128 -41.90 22.95 -42.27
C THR A 128 -41.12 21.68 -42.59
N ASP A 129 -40.64 20.98 -41.55
CA ASP A 129 -39.84 19.76 -41.67
C ASP A 129 -40.68 18.47 -41.65
N SER A 130 -42.01 18.57 -41.49
CA SER A 130 -42.90 17.45 -41.23
C SER A 130 -43.83 17.13 -42.39
N ALA A 131 -43.61 15.97 -43.03
CA ALA A 131 -44.47 15.43 -44.07
C ALA A 131 -45.60 14.55 -43.51
N LYS A 132 -45.36 13.87 -42.37
CA LYS A 132 -46.28 12.92 -41.73
C LYS A 132 -47.00 13.49 -40.50
N LYS A 133 -46.65 14.70 -40.05
CA LYS A 133 -47.15 15.34 -38.81
C LYS A 133 -46.93 14.50 -37.55
N ARG A 134 -45.86 13.69 -37.51
CA ARG A 134 -45.49 12.85 -36.38
C ARG A 134 -44.55 13.60 -35.43
N LEU A 135 -45.05 13.95 -34.25
CA LEU A 135 -44.36 14.71 -33.21
C LEU A 135 -43.99 13.80 -32.02
N GLY A 136 -42.71 13.77 -31.69
CA GLY A 136 -42.22 13.09 -30.50
C GLY A 136 -42.50 13.89 -29.24
N VAL A 137 -43.08 13.23 -28.24
CA VAL A 137 -43.36 13.79 -26.92
C VAL A 137 -42.97 12.80 -25.82
N LEU A 138 -42.85 13.28 -24.59
CA LEU A 138 -42.69 12.43 -23.40
C LEU A 138 -44.06 12.19 -22.77
N SER A 139 -44.72 11.11 -23.19
CA SER A 139 -46.16 10.91 -22.93
C SER A 139 -46.48 10.59 -21.46
N LYS A 140 -45.47 10.16 -20.70
CA LYS A 140 -45.58 9.82 -19.28
C LYS A 140 -45.34 11.01 -18.36
N GLU A 141 -44.92 12.15 -18.89
CA GLU A 141 -44.63 13.35 -18.11
C GLU A 141 -45.74 14.38 -18.27
N THR A 142 -46.12 15.01 -17.16
CA THR A 142 -47.13 16.08 -17.11
C THR A 142 -46.51 17.36 -16.57
N PRO A 143 -45.66 18.06 -17.35
CA PRO A 143 -45.00 19.28 -16.91
C PRO A 143 -46.00 20.41 -16.60
N GLU A 144 -45.83 21.04 -15.44
CA GLU A 144 -46.69 22.11 -14.96
C GLU A 144 -46.20 23.51 -15.34
N GLY A 145 -47.09 24.50 -15.31
CA GLY A 145 -46.78 25.91 -15.50
C GLY A 145 -47.25 26.49 -16.84
N ASP A 146 -47.53 27.80 -16.82
CA ASP A 146 -48.21 28.50 -17.91
C ASP A 146 -47.47 28.39 -19.26
N LEU A 147 -46.14 28.43 -19.26
CA LEU A 147 -45.33 28.32 -20.48
C LEU A 147 -45.61 27.00 -21.21
N VAL A 148 -45.57 25.89 -20.49
CA VAL A 148 -45.73 24.55 -21.07
C VAL A 148 -47.18 24.27 -21.41
N GLN A 149 -48.11 24.63 -20.51
CA GLN A 149 -49.54 24.40 -20.70
C GLN A 149 -50.13 25.21 -21.87
N LEU A 150 -49.68 26.45 -22.08
CA LEU A 150 -50.06 27.23 -23.26
C LEU A 150 -49.48 26.65 -24.54
N PHE A 151 -48.21 26.23 -24.52
CA PHE A 151 -47.59 25.60 -25.70
C PHE A 151 -48.23 24.27 -26.08
N LEU A 152 -48.59 23.42 -25.10
CA LEU A 152 -49.31 22.17 -25.34
C LEU A 152 -50.67 22.40 -26.02
N LYS A 153 -51.39 23.46 -25.66
CA LYS A 153 -52.64 23.85 -26.34
C LYS A 153 -52.40 24.22 -27.82
N GLU A 154 -51.31 24.91 -28.13
CA GLU A 154 -50.93 25.24 -29.51
C GLU A 154 -50.52 23.97 -30.29
N ILE A 155 -49.82 23.02 -29.66
CA ILE A 155 -49.53 21.70 -30.26
C ILE A 155 -50.82 20.95 -30.57
N ASP A 156 -51.78 20.93 -29.65
CA ASP A 156 -53.07 20.27 -29.84
C ASP A 156 -53.86 20.92 -31.00
N ALA A 157 -53.84 22.25 -31.09
CA ALA A 157 -54.47 23.00 -32.17
C ALA A 157 -53.79 22.75 -33.54
N ALA A 158 -52.49 22.46 -33.56
CA ALA A 158 -51.74 22.17 -34.78
C ALA A 158 -52.00 20.77 -35.37
N GLY A 159 -52.60 19.87 -34.59
CA GLY A 159 -53.06 18.55 -35.05
C GLY A 159 -51.93 17.57 -35.37
N PHE A 160 -50.87 17.54 -34.56
CA PHE A 160 -49.80 16.55 -34.67
C PHE A 160 -50.22 15.19 -34.09
N GLU A 161 -49.76 14.11 -34.72
CA GLU A 161 -49.78 12.76 -34.13
C GLU A 161 -48.66 12.66 -33.10
N LYS A 162 -49.01 12.45 -31.83
CA LYS A 162 -48.07 12.40 -30.71
C LYS A 162 -47.54 10.98 -30.50
N ILE A 163 -46.22 10.83 -30.47
CA ILE A 163 -45.53 9.55 -30.31
C ILE A 163 -44.59 9.64 -29.12
N ASP A 164 -44.57 8.60 -28.29
CA ASP A 164 -43.67 8.56 -27.14
C ASP A 164 -42.22 8.29 -27.58
N ILE A 165 -41.31 9.20 -27.24
CA ILE A 165 -39.88 9.10 -27.63
C ILE A 165 -38.95 8.73 -26.46
N ALA A 166 -39.50 8.33 -25.30
CA ALA A 166 -38.71 8.02 -24.13
C ALA A 166 -37.65 6.94 -24.41
N LYS A 167 -38.00 5.92 -25.21
CA LYS A 167 -37.07 4.86 -25.63
C LYS A 167 -36.00 5.34 -26.63
N GLY A 168 -36.37 6.25 -27.53
CA GLY A 168 -35.42 6.88 -28.44
C GLY A 168 -34.34 7.65 -27.69
N ILE A 169 -34.73 8.44 -26.69
CA ILE A 169 -33.77 9.14 -25.81
C ILE A 169 -32.88 8.14 -25.06
N GLU A 170 -33.46 7.10 -24.45
CA GLU A 170 -32.66 6.05 -23.80
C GLU A 170 -31.67 5.38 -24.76
N CYS A 171 -32.08 5.13 -26.00
CA CYS A 171 -31.21 4.56 -27.02
C CYS A 171 -30.01 5.47 -27.32
N ALA A 172 -30.23 6.79 -27.43
CA ALA A 172 -29.15 7.76 -27.64
C ALA A 172 -28.15 7.84 -26.47
N LEU A 173 -28.61 7.64 -25.24
CA LEU A 173 -27.80 7.75 -24.02
C LEU A 173 -27.23 6.41 -23.54
N ARG A 174 -27.53 5.31 -24.23
CA ARG A 174 -27.24 3.94 -23.79
C ARG A 174 -25.73 3.68 -23.68
N VAL A 175 -24.98 4.08 -24.71
CA VAL A 175 -23.52 3.96 -24.76
C VAL A 175 -22.93 5.22 -24.14
N LYS A 176 -22.18 5.03 -23.07
CA LYS A 176 -21.60 6.10 -22.25
C LYS A 176 -20.24 6.49 -22.83
N ALA A 177 -20.02 7.80 -22.99
CA ALA A 177 -18.69 8.32 -23.32
C ALA A 177 -17.71 8.11 -22.15
N PRO A 178 -16.38 8.18 -22.39
CA PRO A 178 -15.38 7.95 -21.34
C PRO A 178 -15.59 8.82 -20.09
N GLU A 179 -15.94 10.10 -20.26
CA GLU A 179 -16.21 10.98 -19.12
C GLU A 179 -17.50 10.62 -18.35
N GLU A 180 -18.47 9.98 -19.00
CA GLU A 180 -19.69 9.49 -18.37
C GLU A 180 -19.42 8.23 -17.56
N LEU A 181 -18.62 7.31 -18.12
CA LEU A 181 -18.16 6.11 -17.41
C LEU A 181 -17.35 6.47 -16.16
N GLU A 182 -16.54 7.52 -16.22
CA GLU A 182 -15.79 8.00 -15.07
C GLU A 182 -16.72 8.57 -13.98
N ASN A 183 -17.77 9.31 -14.35
CA ASN A 183 -18.77 9.75 -13.37
C ASN A 183 -19.53 8.57 -12.74
N ILE A 184 -19.85 7.52 -13.50
CA ILE A 184 -20.45 6.29 -12.97
C ILE A 184 -19.47 5.57 -12.02
N ARG A 185 -18.16 5.58 -12.33
CA ARG A 185 -17.11 5.03 -11.43
C ARG A 185 -17.07 5.78 -10.10
N TRP A 186 -17.11 7.11 -10.12
CA TRP A 186 -17.18 7.94 -8.90
C TRP A 186 -18.47 7.69 -8.11
N ALA A 187 -19.61 7.61 -8.78
CA ALA A 187 -20.89 7.26 -8.16
C ALA A 187 -20.82 5.88 -7.47
N ALA A 188 -20.27 4.87 -8.15
CA ALA A 188 -20.11 3.53 -7.61
C ALA A 188 -19.12 3.47 -6.44
N ALA A 189 -18.02 4.23 -6.49
CA ALA A 189 -17.07 4.35 -5.39
C ALA A 189 -17.73 4.99 -4.14
N LEU A 190 -18.54 6.02 -4.34
CA LEU A 190 -19.31 6.64 -3.26
C LEU A 190 -20.35 5.66 -2.70
N THR A 191 -21.08 4.93 -3.55
CA THR A 191 -22.01 3.87 -3.12
C THR A 191 -21.30 2.82 -2.27
N LYS A 192 -20.15 2.32 -2.72
CA LYS A 192 -19.33 1.37 -1.95
C LYS A 192 -18.95 1.95 -0.59
N LYS A 193 -18.51 3.21 -0.55
CA LYS A 193 -18.06 3.87 0.68
C LYS A 193 -19.20 4.06 1.67
N VAL A 194 -20.37 4.55 1.23
CA VAL A 194 -21.57 4.68 2.06
C VAL A 194 -22.04 3.30 2.54
N PHE A 195 -22.05 2.30 1.67
CA PHE A 195 -22.47 0.96 2.04
C PHE A 195 -21.56 0.35 3.12
N SER A 196 -20.24 0.39 2.92
CA SER A 196 -19.28 -0.25 3.82
C SER A 196 -19.01 0.56 5.10
N SER A 197 -18.80 1.87 5.02
CA SER A 197 -18.40 2.70 6.17
C SER A 197 -19.58 3.33 6.92
N LYS A 198 -20.82 3.19 6.42
CA LYS A 198 -22.03 3.65 7.13
C LYS A 198 -22.99 2.50 7.38
N PHE A 199 -23.57 1.92 6.33
CA PHE A 199 -24.61 0.89 6.51
C PHE A 199 -24.09 -0.35 7.26
N VAL A 200 -22.98 -0.95 6.81
CA VAL A 200 -22.45 -2.18 7.43
C VAL A 200 -22.01 -1.91 8.88
N GLU A 201 -21.26 -0.84 9.14
CA GLU A 201 -20.83 -0.48 10.50
C GLU A 201 -22.02 -0.22 11.44
N ASP A 202 -23.05 0.49 10.97
CA ASP A 202 -24.26 0.74 11.77
C ASP A 202 -25.02 -0.56 12.02
N MET A 203 -25.22 -1.39 10.99
CA MET A 203 -25.92 -2.68 11.11
C MET A 203 -25.21 -3.60 12.12
N GLU A 204 -23.88 -3.71 12.05
CA GLU A 204 -23.10 -4.50 13.00
C GLU A 204 -23.23 -3.95 14.42
N SER A 205 -23.10 -2.63 14.61
CA SER A 205 -23.32 -2.00 15.94
C SER A 205 -24.75 -2.19 16.45
N ILE A 206 -25.75 -2.22 15.57
CA ILE A 206 -27.15 -2.45 15.94
C ILE A 206 -27.35 -3.88 16.43
N ILE A 207 -26.75 -4.86 15.73
CA ILE A 207 -26.81 -6.28 16.11
C ILE A 207 -26.04 -6.51 17.41
N ASP A 208 -24.80 -6.04 17.52
CA ASP A 208 -23.92 -6.25 18.68
C ASP A 208 -24.50 -5.64 19.97
N GLU A 209 -25.22 -4.51 19.86
CA GLU A 209 -25.79 -3.81 21.02
C GLU A 209 -27.30 -4.12 21.23
N ASP A 210 -27.86 -5.08 20.50
CA ASP A 210 -29.31 -5.40 20.48
C ASP A 210 -30.21 -4.15 20.38
N LYS A 211 -29.81 -3.19 19.53
CA LYS A 211 -30.52 -1.92 19.37
C LYS A 211 -31.80 -2.11 18.58
N LYS A 212 -32.89 -1.54 19.09
CA LYS A 212 -34.17 -1.49 18.39
C LYS A 212 -34.25 -0.22 17.53
N ILE A 213 -33.98 -0.37 16.23
CA ILE A 213 -34.13 0.68 15.23
C ILE A 213 -35.15 0.28 14.16
N LYS A 214 -35.87 1.24 13.59
CA LYS A 214 -36.78 1.02 12.46
C LYS A 214 -36.04 1.07 11.13
N HIS A 215 -36.52 0.35 10.11
CA HIS A 215 -35.87 0.39 8.80
C HIS A 215 -35.84 1.79 8.18
N ASP A 216 -36.95 2.53 8.25
CA ASP A 216 -37.06 3.91 7.76
C ASP A 216 -36.12 4.89 8.50
N ALA A 217 -35.95 4.72 9.81
CA ALA A 217 -35.04 5.52 10.62
C ALA A 217 -33.57 5.28 10.24
N LEU A 218 -33.17 4.01 10.07
CA LEU A 218 -31.81 3.68 9.63
C LEU A 218 -31.56 4.13 8.18
N SER A 219 -32.56 3.99 7.31
CA SER A 219 -32.53 4.50 5.94
C SER A 219 -32.26 6.02 5.90
N ALA A 220 -32.99 6.80 6.69
CA ALA A 220 -32.83 8.25 6.77
C ALA A 220 -31.46 8.65 7.33
N ASP A 221 -30.92 7.90 8.30
CA ASP A 221 -29.59 8.18 8.86
C ASP A 221 -28.46 7.96 7.83
N ILE A 222 -28.59 6.91 7.00
CA ILE A 222 -27.66 6.65 5.88
C ILE A 222 -27.82 7.72 4.80
N GLU A 223 -29.05 8.13 4.49
CA GLU A 223 -29.31 9.20 3.51
C GLU A 223 -28.71 10.54 3.95
N GLY A 224 -28.68 10.80 5.26
CA GLY A 224 -28.04 11.98 5.86
C GLY A 224 -26.52 12.06 5.67
N VAL A 225 -25.88 11.06 5.05
CA VAL A 225 -24.47 11.12 4.61
C VAL A 225 -24.30 11.91 3.32
N PHE A 226 -25.32 11.95 2.44
CA PHE A 226 -25.23 12.73 1.21
C PHE A 226 -25.29 14.25 1.47
N GLU A 227 -25.96 14.65 2.54
CA GLU A 227 -25.97 16.05 3.01
C GLU A 227 -24.66 16.45 3.69
N ASP A 228 -24.00 15.49 4.36
CA ASP A 228 -22.75 15.69 5.09
C ASP A 228 -21.77 14.53 4.84
N PRO A 229 -21.07 14.52 3.68
CA PRO A 229 -20.15 13.44 3.32
C PRO A 229 -18.93 13.36 4.26
N SER A 230 -18.70 14.38 5.09
CA SER A 230 -17.63 14.36 6.09
C SER A 230 -17.84 13.28 7.16
N LYS A 231 -19.10 12.85 7.40
CA LYS A 231 -19.44 11.74 8.31
C LYS A 231 -18.75 10.44 7.95
N ILE A 232 -18.47 10.22 6.66
CA ILE A 232 -17.76 9.03 6.15
C ILE A 232 -16.34 9.37 5.65
N LYS A 233 -15.79 10.52 6.06
CA LYS A 233 -14.47 11.02 5.67
C LYS A 233 -14.31 11.23 4.15
N VAL A 234 -15.39 11.59 3.46
CA VAL A 234 -15.38 11.91 2.02
C VAL A 234 -15.34 13.42 1.83
N THR A 235 -14.46 13.89 0.94
CA THR A 235 -14.21 15.32 0.64
C THR A 235 -14.92 15.83 -0.61
N LEU A 236 -15.84 15.05 -1.18
CA LEU A 236 -16.66 15.46 -2.33
C LEU A 236 -17.60 16.60 -1.95
N SER A 237 -17.88 17.49 -2.91
CA SER A 237 -18.86 18.56 -2.73
C SER A 237 -20.26 17.97 -2.54
N PRO A 238 -21.02 18.38 -1.51
CA PRO A 238 -22.44 18.01 -1.37
C PRO A 238 -23.30 18.40 -2.57
N GLU A 239 -22.88 19.40 -3.37
CA GLU A 239 -23.59 19.82 -4.59
C GLU A 239 -23.43 18.83 -5.76
N ASP A 240 -22.39 17.98 -5.72
CA ASP A 240 -22.10 17.01 -6.79
C ASP A 240 -22.65 15.60 -6.48
N ILE A 241 -23.18 15.37 -5.26
CA ILE A 241 -23.59 14.05 -4.78
C ILE A 241 -25.04 14.05 -4.31
N GLU A 242 -25.76 12.97 -4.60
CA GLU A 242 -27.13 12.76 -4.13
C GLU A 242 -27.35 11.26 -3.88
N SER A 243 -28.38 10.92 -3.08
CA SER A 243 -28.87 9.54 -3.06
C SER A 243 -29.66 9.26 -4.34
N CYS A 244 -29.48 8.09 -4.95
CA CYS A 244 -30.28 7.69 -6.11
C CYS A 244 -31.76 7.49 -5.74
N TYR A 245 -31.98 6.99 -4.52
CA TYR A 245 -33.26 6.72 -3.89
C TYR A 245 -32.98 6.57 -2.38
N SER A 246 -33.97 6.76 -1.51
CA SER A 246 -33.76 6.55 -0.06
C SER A 246 -33.32 5.10 0.20
N PRO A 247 -32.20 4.86 0.92
CA PRO A 247 -31.65 3.52 1.15
C PRO A 247 -32.72 2.51 1.58
N ILE A 248 -32.74 1.33 0.98
CA ILE A 248 -33.79 0.33 1.21
C ILE A 248 -33.26 -0.73 2.16
N ILE A 249 -33.92 -0.90 3.30
CA ILE A 249 -33.57 -1.85 4.35
C ILE A 249 -34.80 -2.71 4.66
N GLN A 250 -34.65 -4.03 4.62
CA GLN A 250 -35.76 -4.97 4.78
C GLN A 250 -35.31 -6.16 5.64
N SER A 251 -36.15 -6.56 6.58
CA SER A 251 -35.97 -7.74 7.44
C SER A 251 -37.32 -8.22 7.99
N GLY A 252 -37.34 -9.29 8.77
CA GLY A 252 -38.52 -9.71 9.52
C GLY A 252 -39.60 -10.37 8.68
N GLY A 253 -39.22 -11.05 7.60
CA GLY A 253 -40.17 -11.79 6.74
C GLY A 253 -40.92 -10.93 5.71
N LYS A 254 -40.68 -9.62 5.64
CA LYS A 254 -41.35 -8.69 4.72
C LYS A 254 -40.35 -8.12 3.71
N TYR A 255 -40.34 -8.69 2.51
CA TYR A 255 -39.40 -8.31 1.46
C TYR A 255 -40.11 -7.88 0.17
N ASP A 256 -39.60 -6.84 -0.49
CA ASP A 256 -39.95 -6.47 -1.86
C ASP A 256 -38.66 -6.20 -2.65
N LEU A 257 -38.36 -7.07 -3.63
CA LEU A 257 -37.15 -6.96 -4.45
C LEU A 257 -37.35 -6.05 -5.68
N LYS A 258 -38.46 -5.31 -5.76
CA LYS A 258 -38.63 -4.31 -6.81
C LYS A 258 -37.74 -3.10 -6.55
N PRO A 259 -37.23 -2.44 -7.61
CA PRO A 259 -36.48 -1.19 -7.46
C PRO A 259 -37.30 -0.04 -6.84
N SER A 260 -38.63 -0.18 -6.78
CA SER A 260 -39.55 0.78 -6.17
C SER A 260 -39.85 0.49 -4.69
N ALA A 261 -39.18 -0.49 -4.09
CA ALA A 261 -39.37 -0.81 -2.69
C ALA A 261 -38.93 0.35 -1.79
N GLN A 262 -39.48 0.42 -0.59
CA GLN A 262 -39.16 1.44 0.41
C GLN A 262 -38.96 0.77 1.77
N SER A 263 -38.08 1.34 2.59
CA SER A 263 -37.93 0.96 3.99
C SER A 263 -39.23 1.26 4.74
N ASN A 264 -39.73 0.29 5.50
CA ASN A 264 -40.96 0.45 6.28
C ASN A 264 -40.66 0.93 7.72
N SER A 265 -41.70 1.20 8.51
CA SER A 265 -41.55 1.63 9.90
C SER A 265 -41.48 0.48 10.92
N ASP A 266 -41.30 -0.77 10.47
CA ASP A 266 -41.10 -1.91 11.36
C ASP A 266 -39.68 -1.88 11.95
N VAL A 267 -39.53 -2.45 13.15
CA VAL A 267 -38.23 -2.61 13.80
C VAL A 267 -37.42 -3.67 13.07
N MET A 268 -36.15 -3.37 12.78
CA MET A 268 -35.22 -4.30 12.16
C MET A 268 -35.12 -5.57 13.00
N LYS A 269 -35.34 -6.72 12.36
CA LYS A 269 -35.18 -8.05 12.92
C LYS A 269 -33.82 -8.59 12.52
N PHE A 270 -33.16 -9.27 13.44
CA PHE A 270 -31.88 -9.89 13.19
C PHE A 270 -32.11 -11.27 12.59
N ASP A 271 -32.62 -11.30 11.35
CA ASP A 271 -32.91 -12.53 10.60
C ASP A 271 -32.19 -12.55 9.24
N VAL A 272 -32.87 -12.16 8.15
CA VAL A 272 -32.28 -11.96 6.83
C VAL A 272 -32.47 -10.49 6.48
N ILE A 273 -31.37 -9.74 6.40
CA ILE A 273 -31.40 -8.29 6.21
C ILE A 273 -30.99 -7.99 4.77
N ILE A 274 -31.90 -7.42 3.98
CA ILE A 274 -31.58 -6.92 2.63
C ILE A 274 -31.35 -5.42 2.70
N ALA A 275 -30.21 -4.98 2.18
CA ALA A 275 -29.87 -3.56 2.07
C ALA A 275 -29.54 -3.18 0.64
N SER A 276 -30.12 -2.10 0.15
CA SER A 276 -29.81 -1.50 -1.15
C SER A 276 -29.49 -0.02 -1.00
N VAL A 277 -28.34 0.40 -1.52
CA VAL A 277 -27.88 1.79 -1.52
C VAL A 277 -27.45 2.15 -2.93
N GLY A 278 -27.83 3.35 -3.37
CA GLY A 278 -27.35 3.91 -4.62
C GLY A 278 -26.97 5.37 -4.43
N ALA A 279 -25.77 5.72 -4.86
CA ALA A 279 -25.27 7.08 -4.90
C ALA A 279 -25.27 7.60 -6.34
N ARG A 280 -25.53 8.90 -6.46
CA ARG A 280 -25.48 9.67 -7.69
C ARG A 280 -24.33 10.65 -7.60
N TYR A 281 -23.47 10.69 -8.61
CA TYR A 281 -22.39 11.68 -8.74
C TYR A 281 -22.54 12.42 -10.06
N LYS A 282 -22.66 13.75 -10.00
CA LYS A 282 -22.90 14.63 -11.16
C LYS A 282 -24.01 14.09 -12.06
N GLY A 283 -25.13 13.69 -11.46
CA GLY A 283 -26.27 13.16 -12.18
C GLY A 283 -26.20 11.67 -12.55
N TYR A 284 -25.03 11.02 -12.54
CA TYR A 284 -24.87 9.61 -12.89
C TYR A 284 -25.08 8.68 -11.70
N CYS A 285 -25.85 7.62 -11.91
CA CYS A 285 -26.30 6.72 -10.87
C CYS A 285 -25.40 5.49 -10.75
N SER A 286 -25.41 4.93 -9.55
CA SER A 286 -24.88 3.61 -9.25
C SER A 286 -25.76 2.94 -8.20
N ASN A 287 -25.57 1.65 -8.01
CA ASN A 287 -26.38 0.82 -7.14
C ASN A 287 -25.61 -0.39 -6.63
N VAL A 288 -25.80 -0.71 -5.35
CA VAL A 288 -25.38 -1.97 -4.75
C VAL A 288 -26.50 -2.52 -3.87
N ALA A 289 -26.67 -3.83 -3.86
CA ALA A 289 -27.52 -4.51 -2.88
C ALA A 289 -26.83 -5.76 -2.34
N ARG A 290 -26.91 -5.97 -1.03
CA ARG A 290 -26.44 -7.19 -0.37
C ARG A 290 -27.52 -7.72 0.55
N THR A 291 -27.45 -9.02 0.80
CA THR A 291 -28.26 -9.70 1.81
C THR A 291 -27.34 -10.23 2.88
N PHE A 292 -27.67 -9.94 4.13
CA PHE A 292 -26.98 -10.39 5.32
C PHE A 292 -27.85 -11.39 6.08
N PHE A 293 -27.22 -12.32 6.78
CA PHE A 293 -27.88 -13.42 7.48
C PHE A 293 -27.44 -13.44 8.93
N VAL A 294 -28.38 -13.55 9.85
CA VAL A 294 -28.13 -13.67 11.28
C VAL A 294 -28.61 -15.02 11.78
N THR A 295 -27.67 -15.82 12.28
CA THR A 295 -27.82 -17.23 12.66
C THR A 295 -28.52 -18.04 11.56
N PRO A 296 -27.97 -18.10 10.32
CA PRO A 296 -28.60 -18.74 9.18
C PRO A 296 -28.71 -20.26 9.32
N THR A 297 -29.64 -20.84 8.55
CA THR A 297 -29.65 -22.30 8.33
C THR A 297 -28.76 -22.68 7.14
N LYS A 298 -28.24 -23.92 7.12
CA LYS A 298 -27.51 -24.46 5.94
C LYS A 298 -28.29 -24.40 4.63
N SER A 299 -29.63 -24.35 4.69
CA SER A 299 -30.45 -24.18 3.49
C SER A 299 -30.39 -22.76 2.94
N MET A 300 -30.19 -21.75 3.79
CA MET A 300 -30.02 -20.35 3.38
C MET A 300 -28.67 -20.16 2.69
N GLU A 301 -27.60 -20.70 3.27
CA GLU A 301 -26.25 -20.71 2.69
C GLU A 301 -26.25 -21.23 1.25
N ARG A 302 -26.74 -22.45 1.02
CA ARG A 302 -26.82 -23.06 -0.33
C ARG A 302 -27.68 -22.25 -1.30
N THR A 303 -28.71 -21.57 -0.80
CA THR A 303 -29.59 -20.72 -1.64
C THR A 303 -28.88 -19.43 -2.04
N TYR A 304 -28.10 -18.85 -1.13
CA TYR A 304 -27.28 -17.68 -1.37
C TYR A 304 -26.12 -17.98 -2.34
N GLU A 305 -25.40 -19.09 -2.15
CA GLU A 305 -24.32 -19.51 -3.05
C GLU A 305 -24.80 -19.70 -4.49
N LEU A 306 -25.98 -20.32 -4.69
CA LEU A 306 -26.58 -20.44 -6.01
C LEU A 306 -26.90 -19.07 -6.65
N LEU A 307 -27.39 -18.11 -5.85
CA LEU A 307 -27.65 -16.76 -6.34
C LEU A 307 -26.35 -16.03 -6.67
N HIS A 308 -25.32 -16.19 -5.83
CA HIS A 308 -24.00 -15.59 -6.04
C HIS A 308 -23.38 -16.07 -7.35
N GLU A 309 -23.35 -17.38 -7.58
CA GLU A 309 -22.86 -17.97 -8.83
C GLU A 309 -23.68 -17.50 -10.05
N ALA A 310 -25.00 -17.41 -9.92
CA ALA A 310 -25.86 -16.90 -10.98
C ALA A 310 -25.59 -15.42 -11.31
N HIS A 311 -25.33 -14.61 -10.28
CA HIS A 311 -25.02 -13.19 -10.40
C HIS A 311 -23.68 -12.99 -11.13
N ASP A 312 -22.64 -13.72 -10.75
CA ASP A 312 -21.33 -13.67 -11.40
C ASP A 312 -21.37 -14.19 -12.83
N LEU A 313 -22.11 -15.28 -13.08
CA LEU A 313 -22.34 -15.77 -14.44
C LEU A 313 -23.01 -14.70 -15.31
N CYS A 314 -24.00 -13.98 -14.78
CA CYS A 314 -24.66 -12.90 -15.52
C CYS A 314 -23.69 -11.78 -15.89
N ILE A 315 -22.82 -11.36 -14.97
CA ILE A 315 -21.81 -10.32 -15.21
C ILE A 315 -20.80 -10.78 -16.25
N ASN A 316 -20.31 -12.01 -16.12
CA ASN A 316 -19.32 -12.60 -17.05
C ASN A 316 -19.87 -12.79 -18.47
N GLU A 317 -21.17 -12.99 -18.60
CA GLU A 317 -21.84 -13.15 -19.89
C GLU A 317 -22.24 -11.83 -20.56
N LEU A 318 -22.28 -10.71 -19.84
CA LEU A 318 -22.59 -9.37 -20.37
C LEU A 318 -21.44 -8.77 -21.20
N ARG A 319 -21.02 -9.45 -22.27
CA ARG A 319 -19.91 -9.06 -23.13
C ARG A 319 -20.38 -8.51 -24.49
N PRO A 320 -19.58 -7.67 -25.17
CA PRO A 320 -19.92 -7.18 -26.50
C PRO A 320 -20.26 -8.31 -27.48
N GLY A 321 -21.30 -8.09 -28.30
CA GLY A 321 -21.72 -9.05 -29.34
C GLY A 321 -22.72 -10.12 -28.90
N LYS A 322 -22.91 -10.35 -27.59
CA LYS A 322 -23.99 -11.21 -27.08
C LYS A 322 -25.30 -10.42 -26.97
N THR A 323 -26.44 -11.09 -27.15
CA THR A 323 -27.73 -10.45 -26.86
C THR A 323 -28.09 -10.56 -25.38
N VAL A 324 -28.81 -9.57 -24.85
CA VAL A 324 -29.31 -9.61 -23.46
C VAL A 324 -30.15 -10.87 -23.21
N SER A 325 -30.95 -11.31 -24.18
CA SER A 325 -31.75 -12.54 -24.07
C SER A 325 -30.90 -13.78 -23.87
N GLN A 326 -29.79 -13.92 -24.60
CA GLN A 326 -28.86 -15.06 -24.48
C GLN A 326 -28.25 -15.13 -23.07
N VAL A 327 -27.84 -13.98 -22.53
CA VAL A 327 -27.29 -13.87 -21.17
C VAL A 327 -28.31 -14.36 -20.14
N VAL A 328 -29.54 -13.84 -20.22
CA VAL A 328 -30.62 -14.18 -19.28
C VAL A 328 -31.00 -15.66 -19.39
N GLU A 329 -31.18 -16.17 -20.60
CA GLU A 329 -31.50 -17.59 -20.84
C GLU A 329 -30.44 -18.53 -20.25
N LYS A 330 -29.16 -18.20 -20.42
CA LYS A 330 -28.05 -19.01 -19.89
C LYS A 330 -28.07 -19.08 -18.36
N VAL A 331 -28.26 -17.94 -17.70
CA VAL A 331 -28.34 -17.87 -16.23
C VAL A 331 -29.60 -18.57 -15.71
N THR A 332 -30.77 -18.33 -16.32
CA THR A 332 -32.01 -19.00 -15.93
C THR A 332 -31.90 -20.52 -16.08
N LYS A 333 -31.30 -21.00 -17.17
CA LYS A 333 -31.08 -22.45 -17.41
C LYS A 333 -30.15 -23.06 -16.36
N MET A 334 -29.11 -22.34 -15.95
CA MET A 334 -28.20 -22.79 -14.89
C MET A 334 -28.97 -22.97 -13.57
N ILE A 335 -29.74 -21.96 -13.14
CA ILE A 335 -30.53 -22.03 -11.91
C ILE A 335 -31.57 -23.16 -11.98
N ASP A 336 -32.31 -23.27 -13.08
CA ASP A 336 -33.34 -24.31 -13.26
C ASP A 336 -32.74 -25.72 -13.22
N SER A 337 -31.55 -25.92 -13.79
CA SER A 337 -30.86 -27.21 -13.76
C SER A 337 -30.41 -27.64 -12.36
N ARG A 338 -30.04 -26.69 -11.49
CA ARG A 338 -29.57 -26.96 -10.12
C ARG A 338 -30.73 -27.04 -9.13
N ASN A 339 -31.70 -26.14 -9.23
CA ASN A 339 -32.86 -26.10 -8.36
C ASN A 339 -34.11 -25.52 -9.04
N PRO A 340 -34.94 -26.37 -9.67
CA PRO A 340 -36.16 -25.94 -10.35
C PRO A 340 -37.20 -25.26 -9.44
N LYS A 341 -37.13 -25.49 -8.12
CA LYS A 341 -38.03 -24.83 -7.17
C LYS A 341 -37.63 -23.37 -6.95
N LEU A 342 -36.33 -23.10 -6.77
CA LEU A 342 -35.81 -21.74 -6.65
C LEU A 342 -35.92 -20.96 -7.97
N ALA A 343 -35.78 -21.63 -9.12
CA ALA A 343 -35.98 -20.99 -10.43
C ALA A 343 -37.36 -20.32 -10.56
N LYS A 344 -38.41 -20.88 -9.95
CA LYS A 344 -39.77 -20.29 -9.94
C LYS A 344 -39.90 -19.06 -9.04
N LEU A 345 -38.96 -18.88 -8.11
CA LEU A 345 -38.92 -17.78 -7.15
C LEU A 345 -37.95 -16.66 -7.58
N LEU A 346 -37.25 -16.84 -8.70
CA LEU A 346 -36.29 -15.89 -9.24
C LEU A 346 -36.98 -14.58 -9.70
N THR A 347 -36.28 -13.45 -9.53
CA THR A 347 -36.73 -12.15 -10.04
C THR A 347 -37.02 -12.20 -11.54
N LYS A 348 -38.04 -11.44 -11.98
CA LYS A 348 -38.49 -11.43 -13.38
C LYS A 348 -37.48 -10.84 -14.38
N ASN A 349 -36.49 -10.12 -13.89
CA ASN A 349 -35.39 -9.53 -14.65
C ASN A 349 -34.12 -9.58 -13.78
N PHE A 350 -32.96 -9.50 -14.43
CA PHE A 350 -31.65 -9.51 -13.78
C PHE A 350 -31.04 -8.11 -13.67
N GLY A 351 -31.89 -7.07 -13.70
CA GLY A 351 -31.47 -5.69 -13.64
C GLY A 351 -31.78 -4.89 -14.89
N PHE A 352 -31.07 -3.77 -15.06
CA PHE A 352 -31.33 -2.77 -16.10
C PHE A 352 -30.09 -1.94 -16.42
N GLY A 353 -30.09 -1.28 -17.59
CA GLY A 353 -29.12 -0.23 -17.90
C GLY A 353 -29.18 0.91 -16.88
N ILE A 354 -28.03 1.49 -16.56
CA ILE A 354 -27.88 2.57 -15.57
C ILE A 354 -27.00 3.69 -16.12
N GLY A 355 -27.30 4.93 -15.73
CA GLY A 355 -26.58 6.12 -16.19
C GLY A 355 -27.12 7.37 -15.52
N LEU A 356 -27.45 8.41 -16.32
CA LEU A 356 -28.19 9.57 -15.81
C LEU A 356 -29.59 9.20 -15.31
N ASP A 357 -30.16 8.14 -15.91
CA ASP A 357 -31.32 7.46 -15.36
C ASP A 357 -30.86 6.35 -14.42
N PHE A 358 -31.48 6.26 -13.25
CA PHE A 358 -31.29 5.10 -12.38
C PHE A 358 -31.73 3.82 -13.09
N ARG A 359 -32.84 3.87 -13.84
CA ARG A 359 -33.41 2.69 -14.50
C ARG A 359 -33.75 2.96 -15.96
N GLU A 360 -32.84 2.58 -16.86
CA GLU A 360 -33.08 2.59 -18.30
C GLU A 360 -34.05 1.47 -18.71
N ALA A 361 -35.32 1.81 -18.95
CA ALA A 361 -36.39 0.83 -19.15
C ALA A 361 -36.22 0.02 -20.45
N GLY A 362 -35.60 0.59 -21.47
CA GLY A 362 -35.24 -0.05 -22.73
C GLY A 362 -34.07 -1.05 -22.61
N MET A 363 -33.36 -1.07 -21.47
CA MET A 363 -32.21 -1.93 -21.23
C MET A 363 -32.43 -2.92 -20.07
N LEU A 364 -33.66 -3.39 -19.90
CA LEU A 364 -33.97 -4.44 -18.92
C LEU A 364 -33.31 -5.77 -19.31
N LEU A 365 -32.65 -6.40 -18.34
CA LEU A 365 -32.05 -7.72 -18.48
C LEU A 365 -33.14 -8.79 -18.39
N THR A 366 -33.78 -9.08 -19.52
CA THR A 366 -34.86 -10.07 -19.66
C THR A 366 -34.68 -10.93 -20.91
N ALA A 367 -35.29 -12.12 -20.91
CA ALA A 367 -35.29 -13.02 -22.07
C ALA A 367 -35.98 -12.41 -23.32
N LYS A 368 -36.77 -11.35 -23.16
CA LYS A 368 -37.45 -10.64 -24.26
C LYS A 368 -36.62 -9.53 -24.89
N ASN A 369 -35.47 -9.19 -24.28
CA ASN A 369 -34.63 -8.11 -24.78
C ASN A 369 -33.56 -8.68 -25.70
N HIS A 370 -33.67 -8.40 -27.00
CA HIS A 370 -32.72 -8.88 -28.01
C HIS A 370 -31.63 -7.86 -28.35
N HIS A 371 -31.46 -6.81 -27.54
CA HIS A 371 -30.38 -5.85 -27.70
C HIS A 371 -29.01 -6.54 -27.66
N VAL A 372 -28.15 -6.21 -28.63
CA VAL A 372 -26.77 -6.68 -28.69
C VAL A 372 -25.91 -5.82 -27.78
N VAL A 373 -25.36 -6.41 -26.73
CA VAL A 373 -24.50 -5.72 -25.76
C VAL A 373 -23.31 -5.08 -26.48
N GLN A 374 -22.97 -3.86 -26.07
CA GLN A 374 -21.89 -3.05 -26.67
C GLN A 374 -20.95 -2.54 -25.59
N ALA A 375 -19.68 -2.35 -25.95
CA ALA A 375 -18.72 -1.66 -25.10
C ALA A 375 -19.18 -0.22 -24.81
N GLY A 376 -18.89 0.27 -23.61
CA GLY A 376 -19.34 1.56 -23.10
C GLY A 376 -20.74 1.55 -22.48
N GLN A 377 -21.41 0.39 -22.38
CA GLN A 377 -22.69 0.29 -21.66
C GLN A 377 -22.46 0.08 -20.15
N ALA A 378 -23.39 0.55 -19.34
CA ALA A 378 -23.39 0.32 -17.90
C ALA A 378 -24.72 -0.31 -17.47
N PHE A 379 -24.65 -1.26 -16.54
CA PHE A 379 -25.82 -1.97 -16.03
C PHE A 379 -25.79 -2.04 -14.50
N ASN A 380 -26.96 -1.93 -13.87
CA ASN A 380 -27.20 -2.46 -12.55
C ASN A 380 -27.63 -3.92 -12.73
N VAL A 381 -26.74 -4.87 -12.47
CA VAL A 381 -27.04 -6.31 -12.50
C VAL A 381 -27.60 -6.69 -11.15
N ALA A 382 -28.91 -6.94 -11.08
CA ALA A 382 -29.66 -7.16 -9.86
C ALA A 382 -30.58 -8.39 -9.97
N MET A 383 -30.35 -9.40 -9.15
CA MET A 383 -31.18 -10.61 -9.12
C MET A 383 -31.36 -11.15 -7.72
N GLY A 384 -32.47 -11.87 -7.52
CA GLY A 384 -32.82 -12.39 -6.21
C GLY A 384 -33.85 -13.52 -6.26
N PHE A 385 -34.02 -14.21 -5.13
CA PHE A 385 -35.10 -15.17 -4.93
C PHE A 385 -36.10 -14.61 -3.93
N GLN A 386 -37.39 -14.72 -4.24
CA GLN A 386 -38.49 -14.14 -3.48
C GLN A 386 -39.26 -15.21 -2.70
N ASN A 387 -39.66 -14.90 -1.47
CA ASN A 387 -40.59 -15.71 -0.67
C ASN A 387 -40.17 -17.19 -0.54
N ILE A 388 -38.89 -17.44 -0.26
CA ILE A 388 -38.35 -18.77 -0.03
C ILE A 388 -38.90 -19.30 1.30
N PRO A 389 -39.62 -20.45 1.32
CA PRO A 389 -40.17 -21.00 2.56
C PRO A 389 -39.09 -21.70 3.40
N LEU A 390 -39.12 -21.46 4.72
CA LEU A 390 -38.34 -22.20 5.70
C LEU A 390 -39.18 -23.37 6.24
N LYS A 391 -38.57 -24.53 6.43
CA LYS A 391 -39.27 -25.72 6.96
C LYS A 391 -39.31 -25.66 8.49
N ASP A 392 -40.45 -26.02 9.08
CA ASP A 392 -40.68 -25.94 10.53
C ASP A 392 -39.86 -26.92 11.39
N GLY A 393 -39.22 -27.93 10.79
CA GLY A 393 -38.60 -29.03 11.53
C GLY A 393 -37.48 -28.62 12.52
N ASP A 394 -36.76 -27.54 12.22
CA ASP A 394 -35.61 -27.03 13.03
C ASP A 394 -35.46 -25.48 12.92
N ARG A 395 -36.56 -24.75 12.67
CA ARG A 395 -36.49 -23.29 12.50
C ARG A 395 -36.32 -22.60 13.86
N ALA A 396 -35.19 -21.92 14.06
CA ALA A 396 -34.98 -21.05 15.21
C ALA A 396 -36.08 -19.98 15.30
N LYS A 397 -36.53 -19.65 16.51
CA LYS A 397 -37.73 -18.80 16.74
C LYS A 397 -37.60 -17.38 16.17
N HIS A 398 -36.38 -16.88 16.02
CA HIS A 398 -36.12 -15.55 15.47
C HIS A 398 -36.28 -15.49 13.94
N LEU A 399 -36.22 -16.63 13.24
CA LEU A 399 -36.31 -16.69 11.79
C LEU A 399 -37.78 -16.63 11.30
N PRO A 400 -38.04 -15.92 10.17
CA PRO A 400 -39.38 -15.75 9.63
C PRO A 400 -39.89 -17.04 8.98
N GLU A 401 -41.16 -17.07 8.55
CA GLU A 401 -41.70 -18.23 7.80
C GLU A 401 -41.14 -18.31 6.37
N THR A 402 -40.92 -17.13 5.77
CA THR A 402 -40.32 -16.98 4.45
C THR A 402 -39.26 -15.90 4.47
N TYR A 403 -38.25 -16.04 3.63
CA TYR A 403 -37.20 -15.03 3.43
C TYR A 403 -36.96 -14.76 1.95
N SER A 404 -36.32 -13.65 1.64
CA SER A 404 -35.87 -13.33 0.28
C SER A 404 -34.40 -12.97 0.30
N ILE A 405 -33.74 -13.07 -0.84
CA ILE A 405 -32.34 -12.71 -0.99
C ILE A 405 -32.16 -11.91 -2.28
N LEU A 406 -31.27 -10.91 -2.28
CA LEU A 406 -30.99 -10.00 -3.38
C LEU A 406 -29.49 -9.67 -3.43
N LEU A 407 -28.94 -9.73 -4.65
CA LEU A 407 -27.62 -9.21 -4.99
C LEU A 407 -27.76 -8.20 -6.12
N ALA A 408 -27.11 -7.05 -5.98
CA ALA A 408 -27.03 -6.07 -7.05
C ALA A 408 -25.65 -5.41 -7.12
N ASP A 409 -25.15 -5.17 -8.33
CA ASP A 409 -23.91 -4.46 -8.58
C ASP A 409 -24.00 -3.59 -9.83
N THR A 410 -23.30 -2.45 -9.79
CA THR A 410 -23.08 -1.61 -10.97
C THR A 410 -21.88 -2.11 -11.74
N VAL A 411 -22.07 -2.38 -13.03
CA VAL A 411 -21.03 -2.91 -13.92
C VAL A 411 -20.94 -2.09 -15.20
N THR A 412 -19.75 -2.08 -15.81
CA THR A 412 -19.50 -1.46 -17.11
C THR A 412 -18.96 -2.47 -18.09
N VAL A 413 -19.49 -2.47 -19.30
CA VAL A 413 -19.06 -3.36 -20.38
C VAL A 413 -17.91 -2.68 -21.11
N GLN A 414 -16.73 -3.28 -21.08
CA GLN A 414 -15.56 -2.88 -21.84
C GLN A 414 -15.44 -3.76 -23.10
N ASN A 415 -14.37 -3.59 -23.88
CA ASN A 415 -14.18 -4.35 -25.12
C ASN A 415 -14.00 -5.85 -24.85
N ASP A 416 -13.19 -6.19 -23.83
CA ASP A 416 -12.80 -7.58 -23.55
C ASP A 416 -13.46 -8.14 -22.28
N GLU A 417 -13.86 -7.26 -21.36
CA GLU A 417 -14.42 -7.65 -20.06
C GLU A 417 -15.63 -6.81 -19.62
N THR A 418 -16.29 -7.25 -18.55
CA THR A 418 -17.33 -6.49 -17.86
C THR A 418 -16.84 -6.23 -16.45
N LYS A 419 -16.54 -4.97 -16.16
CA LYS A 419 -15.91 -4.54 -14.91
C LYS A 419 -16.96 -4.20 -13.87
N VAL A 420 -16.86 -4.81 -12.70
CA VAL A 420 -17.69 -4.48 -11.54
C VAL A 420 -17.14 -3.22 -10.86
N LEU A 421 -17.99 -2.19 -10.72
CA LEU A 421 -17.61 -0.91 -10.12
C LEU A 421 -17.93 -0.87 -8.62
N THR A 422 -19.01 -1.51 -8.18
CA THR A 422 -19.41 -1.61 -6.76
C THR A 422 -18.78 -2.83 -6.08
N LYS A 423 -17.46 -2.83 -5.87
CA LYS A 423 -16.72 -3.93 -5.22
C LYS A 423 -17.01 -4.03 -3.70
N VAL A 424 -18.25 -4.33 -3.31
CA VAL A 424 -18.64 -4.71 -1.94
C VAL A 424 -18.65 -6.24 -1.86
N SER A 425 -18.13 -6.84 -0.78
CA SER A 425 -18.05 -8.31 -0.70
C SER A 425 -19.43 -8.97 -0.80
N LYS A 426 -19.47 -10.10 -1.51
CA LYS A 426 -20.58 -11.06 -1.61
C LYS A 426 -20.20 -12.43 -1.05
N ALA A 427 -19.00 -12.55 -0.45
CA ALA A 427 -18.54 -13.80 0.11
C ALA A 427 -19.41 -14.18 1.31
N TRP A 428 -19.77 -15.46 1.42
CA TRP A 428 -20.60 -15.96 2.52
C TRP A 428 -20.05 -15.56 3.89
N ALA A 429 -18.72 -15.65 4.08
CA ALA A 429 -18.00 -15.25 5.29
C ALA A 429 -18.15 -13.77 5.68
N LYS A 430 -18.60 -12.92 4.75
CA LYS A 430 -18.79 -11.47 4.97
C LYS A 430 -20.24 -11.06 5.15
N VAL A 431 -21.17 -11.97 4.93
CA VAL A 431 -22.59 -11.67 4.95
C VAL A 431 -23.37 -12.53 5.95
N HIS A 432 -22.72 -13.45 6.67
CA HIS A 432 -23.33 -14.16 7.79
C HIS A 432 -22.76 -13.69 9.14
N TYR A 433 -23.62 -13.73 10.14
CA TYR A 433 -23.34 -13.40 11.54
C TYR A 433 -23.99 -14.48 12.40
N ASP A 434 -23.33 -14.94 13.45
CA ASP A 434 -23.91 -15.85 14.45
C ASP A 434 -24.03 -15.11 15.78
N ILE A 435 -25.17 -15.28 16.45
CA ILE A 435 -25.43 -14.74 17.80
C ILE A 435 -25.50 -15.94 18.76
N ASP A 436 -24.71 -15.91 19.84
CA ASP A 436 -24.72 -16.93 20.89
C ASP A 436 -25.99 -16.79 21.76
N ASP A 437 -26.95 -17.70 21.62
CA ASP A 437 -28.19 -17.78 22.41
C ASP A 437 -27.96 -18.37 23.83
N ASN A 438 -26.95 -17.90 24.58
CA ASN A 438 -26.61 -18.43 25.92
C ASN A 438 -27.14 -17.61 27.12
N ASP A 439 -28.05 -16.66 26.91
CA ASP A 439 -28.55 -15.77 27.98
C ASP A 439 -30.02 -16.00 28.41
N ASP A 440 -30.62 -17.14 28.11
CA ASP A 440 -32.00 -17.48 28.51
C ASP A 440 -32.07 -18.75 29.38
N ASP A 441 -31.50 -18.71 30.59
CA ASP A 441 -31.93 -19.58 31.71
C ASP A 441 -31.36 -19.03 33.04
N ASP A 442 -32.05 -18.07 33.68
CA ASP A 442 -32.04 -17.97 35.15
C ASP A 442 -33.12 -17.00 35.68
N ASP A 443 -34.33 -17.53 35.83
CA ASP A 443 -35.43 -16.87 36.52
C ASP A 443 -35.79 -17.66 37.79
N LYS A 444 -35.13 -17.36 38.92
CA LYS A 444 -35.68 -17.59 40.29
C LYS A 444 -34.95 -16.81 41.40
N PRO A 445 -35.69 -16.22 42.38
CA PRO A 445 -35.14 -15.28 43.34
C PRO A 445 -34.85 -15.91 44.72
N ALA A 446 -33.82 -15.42 45.44
CA ALA A 446 -33.90 -14.86 46.81
C ALA A 446 -32.57 -14.83 47.61
N LYS A 447 -32.22 -13.62 48.06
CA LYS A 447 -31.74 -13.23 49.42
C LYS A 447 -30.44 -13.84 50.01
N SER A 448 -29.38 -13.01 50.05
CA SER A 448 -29.01 -12.13 51.18
C SER A 448 -27.52 -12.09 51.57
N LYS A 449 -26.96 -10.87 51.45
CA LYS A 449 -25.98 -10.14 52.29
C LYS A 449 -24.64 -10.80 52.68
N GLY A 450 -23.53 -10.13 52.32
CA GLY A 450 -22.33 -10.15 53.19
C GLY A 450 -20.93 -9.78 52.66
N SER A 451 -20.76 -8.71 51.87
CA SER A 451 -19.59 -7.81 51.79
C SER A 451 -18.12 -8.29 51.57
N LYS A 452 -17.57 -7.84 50.41
CA LYS A 452 -16.26 -7.18 50.12
C LYS A 452 -14.97 -8.01 50.34
N GLU A 453 -13.98 -8.06 49.43
CA GLU A 453 -13.45 -7.04 48.52
C GLU A 453 -12.46 -7.67 47.49
N SER A 454 -12.52 -7.32 46.20
CA SER A 454 -11.36 -6.80 45.43
C SER A 454 -11.77 -6.45 43.99
N LYS A 455 -11.15 -5.39 43.50
CA LYS A 455 -11.44 -4.62 42.29
C LYS A 455 -10.91 -5.33 41.03
N ARG A 456 -11.63 -5.19 39.91
CA ARG A 456 -11.09 -4.61 38.66
C ARG A 456 -12.23 -4.19 37.71
N ARG A 457 -12.13 -2.95 37.24
CA ARG A 457 -12.90 -2.31 36.18
C ARG A 457 -12.11 -2.49 34.89
N ASP A 458 -12.78 -2.78 33.79
CA ASP A 458 -12.55 -2.27 32.42
C ASP A 458 -13.80 -2.67 31.61
N SER A 459 -14.66 -1.72 31.22
CA SER A 459 -14.64 -0.98 29.93
C SER A 459 -14.53 -1.95 28.75
N SER A 460 -15.66 -2.41 28.22
CA SER A 460 -16.37 -1.80 27.08
C SER A 460 -15.54 -1.73 25.81
N SER A 461 -16.17 -2.15 24.70
CA SER A 461 -15.78 -2.00 23.29
C SER A 461 -14.91 -3.15 22.75
N ARG A 462 -15.02 -3.64 21.50
CA ARG A 462 -15.95 -3.42 20.37
C ARG A 462 -15.42 -4.30 19.22
N ALA A 463 -16.31 -5.17 18.72
CA ALA A 463 -16.48 -5.67 17.36
C ALA A 463 -15.26 -5.92 16.42
N SER A 464 -15.20 -7.18 15.95
CA SER A 464 -15.49 -7.62 14.57
C SER A 464 -14.44 -7.64 13.46
N ALA A 465 -14.51 -8.77 12.74
CA ALA A 465 -13.84 -9.25 11.52
C ALA A 465 -13.45 -8.29 10.39
N ALA A 466 -12.33 -8.57 9.68
CA ALA A 466 -12.31 -8.60 8.20
C ALA A 466 -11.17 -9.41 7.47
N ALA A 467 -11.07 -9.33 6.13
CA ALA A 467 -10.47 -10.29 5.17
C ALA A 467 -9.20 -9.79 4.51
N ASP A 468 -8.54 -10.67 3.75
CA ASP A 468 -8.16 -10.26 2.40
C ASP A 468 -8.49 -11.30 1.32
N ASP A 469 -8.86 -10.80 0.13
CA ASP A 469 -8.26 -11.19 -1.14
C ASP A 469 -8.49 -10.03 -2.13
N GLY A 470 -7.40 -9.51 -2.69
CA GLY A 470 -7.29 -8.20 -3.33
C GLY A 470 -7.22 -8.23 -4.87
N ASP A 471 -7.39 -7.04 -5.48
CA ASP A 471 -6.37 -6.51 -6.40
C ASP A 471 -6.50 -4.99 -6.61
N ASP A 472 -5.31 -4.39 -6.57
CA ASP A 472 -4.74 -3.04 -6.69
C ASP A 472 -5.60 -1.75 -6.68
N ASP A 473 -5.33 -0.89 -5.68
CA ASP A 473 -5.31 0.58 -5.76
C ASP A 473 -4.50 1.12 -4.55
N THR A 474 -3.46 1.89 -4.84
CA THR A 474 -2.40 2.30 -3.92
C THR A 474 -2.86 3.39 -2.95
N GLY A 475 -2.97 3.04 -1.66
CA GLY A 475 -3.13 4.00 -0.57
C GLY A 475 -4.13 3.62 0.52
N ALA A 476 -4.03 2.42 1.10
CA ALA A 476 -4.87 2.01 2.24
C ALA A 476 -4.29 0.82 3.02
N THR A 477 -3.02 0.90 3.41
CA THR A 477 -2.26 -0.26 3.91
C THR A 477 -2.44 -0.48 5.42
N ALA A 478 -2.68 0.57 6.23
CA ALA A 478 -2.86 0.42 7.68
C ALA A 478 -4.17 -0.29 8.13
N SER A 479 -5.12 -0.53 7.21
CA SER A 479 -6.43 -1.14 7.51
C SER A 479 -6.54 -2.63 7.20
N SER A 480 -5.62 -3.28 6.47
CA SER A 480 -5.77 -4.70 6.06
C SER A 480 -5.40 -5.71 7.16
N ASN A 481 -4.39 -5.42 7.99
CA ASN A 481 -3.91 -6.39 9.00
C ASN A 481 -4.87 -6.53 10.19
N ILE A 482 -5.52 -5.44 10.60
CA ILE A 482 -6.55 -5.47 11.67
C ILE A 482 -7.78 -6.24 11.19
N VAL A 483 -8.14 -6.00 9.94
CA VAL A 483 -9.18 -6.67 9.20
C VAL A 483 -8.88 -8.18 9.24
N GLN A 484 -7.77 -8.69 8.66
CA GLN A 484 -7.42 -10.13 8.61
C GLN A 484 -7.47 -10.88 9.96
N ASN A 485 -6.93 -10.31 11.03
CA ASN A 485 -6.95 -10.96 12.36
C ASN A 485 -8.39 -11.22 12.84
N ARG A 486 -9.30 -10.30 12.55
CA ARG A 486 -10.66 -10.39 13.06
C ARG A 486 -11.50 -11.43 12.29
N LEU A 487 -11.19 -11.80 11.03
CA LEU A 487 -11.91 -12.90 10.35
C LEU A 487 -11.50 -14.27 10.85
N ARG A 488 -10.22 -14.43 11.23
CA ARG A 488 -9.73 -15.70 11.77
C ARG A 488 -10.32 -15.99 13.13
N ASP A 489 -10.60 -14.95 13.93
CA ASP A 489 -11.36 -15.09 15.17
C ASP A 489 -12.82 -15.56 14.96
N LYS A 490 -13.46 -15.23 13.84
CA LYS A 490 -14.79 -15.78 13.48
C LYS A 490 -14.71 -17.22 12.96
N GLN A 491 -13.61 -17.59 12.28
CA GLN A 491 -13.39 -18.95 11.79
C GLN A 491 -13.01 -19.95 12.91
N ARG A 492 -12.48 -19.44 14.04
CA ARG A 492 -12.22 -20.20 15.28
C ARG A 492 -13.46 -20.72 15.99
N GLN A 493 -14.64 -20.16 15.72
CA GLN A 493 -15.88 -20.53 16.41
C GLN A 493 -16.74 -21.55 15.65
N SER A 494 -16.47 -21.82 14.35
CA SER A 494 -17.34 -22.67 13.52
C SER A 494 -16.89 -24.14 13.35
N GLU A 495 -15.68 -24.51 13.80
CA GLU A 495 -15.12 -25.85 13.55
C GLU A 495 -15.16 -26.72 14.82
N GLY A 496 -16.16 -27.61 14.87
CA GLY A 496 -16.30 -28.57 15.96
C GLY A 496 -15.16 -29.58 16.01
N LYS A 497 -14.52 -29.68 17.19
CA LYS A 497 -13.64 -30.78 17.64
C LYS A 497 -12.42 -31.09 16.76
N GLN A 498 -11.76 -30.06 16.21
CA GLN A 498 -10.42 -30.22 15.63
C GLN A 498 -9.43 -29.36 16.42
N THR A 499 -8.20 -29.83 16.62
CA THR A 499 -7.19 -29.10 17.40
C THR A 499 -6.67 -27.91 16.58
N ASP A 500 -6.39 -26.77 17.21
CA ASP A 500 -5.88 -25.55 16.54
C ASP A 500 -4.58 -25.80 15.74
N GLN A 501 -3.84 -26.83 16.11
CA GLN A 501 -2.64 -27.29 15.40
C GLN A 501 -2.95 -27.86 14.02
N GLU A 502 -3.88 -28.83 13.93
CA GLU A 502 -4.26 -29.48 12.67
C GLU A 502 -4.81 -28.49 11.63
N ARG A 503 -5.54 -27.46 12.09
CA ARG A 503 -6.07 -26.40 11.22
C ARG A 503 -4.95 -25.58 10.58
N ARG A 504 -3.93 -25.21 11.36
CA ARG A 504 -2.75 -24.46 10.86
C ARG A 504 -1.95 -25.29 9.88
N ASP A 505 -1.73 -26.57 10.19
CA ASP A 505 -0.96 -27.45 9.33
C ASP A 505 -1.61 -27.60 7.94
N ARG A 506 -2.95 -27.68 7.89
CA ARG A 506 -3.71 -27.71 6.64
C ARG A 506 -3.62 -26.39 5.86
N HIS A 507 -3.77 -25.24 6.53
CA HIS A 507 -3.68 -23.93 5.88
C HIS A 507 -2.27 -23.69 5.31
N GLN A 508 -1.23 -24.01 6.10
CA GLN A 508 0.16 -23.87 5.67
C GLN A 508 0.51 -24.82 4.51
N ALA A 509 -0.05 -26.03 4.46
CA ALA A 509 0.13 -26.93 3.31
C ALA A 509 -0.52 -26.38 2.03
N GLU A 510 -1.72 -25.81 2.12
CA GLU A 510 -2.40 -25.17 0.98
C GLU A 510 -1.66 -23.90 0.53
N LEU A 511 -1.18 -23.09 1.47
CA LEU A 511 -0.38 -21.89 1.22
C LEU A 511 0.93 -22.22 0.52
N MET A 512 1.66 -23.24 0.98
CA MET A 512 2.90 -23.74 0.36
C MET A 512 2.67 -24.17 -1.10
N LYS A 513 1.54 -24.83 -1.39
CA LYS A 513 1.18 -25.19 -2.77
C LYS A 513 0.89 -23.97 -3.64
N ARG A 514 0.11 -23.00 -3.14
CA ARG A 514 -0.20 -21.75 -3.86
C ARG A 514 1.07 -20.94 -4.15
N LYS A 515 1.97 -20.81 -3.17
CA LYS A 515 3.24 -20.09 -3.32
C LYS A 515 4.18 -20.78 -4.30
N ARG A 516 4.21 -22.12 -4.33
CA ARG A 516 4.95 -22.91 -5.34
C ARG A 516 4.48 -22.62 -6.76
N GLU A 517 3.16 -22.61 -7.00
CA GLU A 517 2.58 -22.29 -8.31
C GLU A 517 2.92 -20.84 -8.74
N GLU A 518 2.89 -19.90 -7.80
CA GLU A 518 3.29 -18.51 -8.05
C GLU A 518 4.79 -18.38 -8.36
N ALA A 519 5.66 -19.08 -7.63
CA ALA A 519 7.10 -19.07 -7.84
C ALA A 519 7.50 -19.67 -9.20
N MET A 520 6.86 -20.77 -9.60
CA MET A 520 7.04 -21.38 -10.93
C MET A 520 6.66 -20.39 -12.05
N ARG A 521 5.53 -19.69 -11.91
CA ARG A 521 5.13 -18.67 -12.89
C ARG A 521 6.13 -17.51 -12.97
N ARG A 522 6.68 -17.06 -11.84
CA ARG A 522 7.73 -16.01 -11.83
C ARG A 522 9.03 -16.48 -12.51
N LEU A 523 9.42 -17.75 -12.33
CA LEU A 523 10.60 -18.34 -12.98
C LEU A 523 10.40 -18.46 -14.50
N GLU A 524 9.20 -18.85 -14.95
CA GLU A 524 8.82 -18.83 -16.37
C GLU A 524 8.87 -17.41 -16.97
N GLU A 525 8.36 -16.42 -16.25
CA GLU A 525 8.38 -15.00 -16.66
C GLU A 525 9.81 -14.42 -16.69
N GLN A 526 10.69 -14.78 -15.73
CA GLN A 526 12.10 -14.37 -15.70
C GLN A 526 12.96 -15.04 -16.78
N SER A 527 12.60 -16.25 -17.23
CA SER A 527 13.31 -16.94 -18.33
C SER A 527 13.18 -16.20 -19.67
N ASN A 528 12.12 -15.39 -19.84
CA ASN A 528 11.88 -14.59 -21.05
C ASN A 528 12.57 -13.22 -21.06
N ASP A 529 13.10 -12.77 -19.93
CA ASP A 529 13.74 -11.46 -19.79
C ASP A 529 15.25 -11.60 -19.57
N THR A 530 15.92 -12.23 -20.55
CA THR A 530 17.39 -12.18 -20.64
C THR A 530 17.81 -10.78 -21.09
N VAL A 531 17.72 -9.80 -20.20
CA VAL A 531 18.23 -8.46 -20.42
C VAL A 531 19.75 -8.55 -20.52
N GLN A 532 20.25 -8.51 -21.76
CA GLN A 532 21.65 -8.26 -22.08
C GLN A 532 22.04 -6.87 -21.57
N GLY A 533 22.43 -6.79 -20.30
CA GLY A 533 23.18 -5.67 -19.76
C GLY A 533 24.52 -5.59 -20.50
N LYS A 534 24.65 -4.61 -21.40
CA LYS A 534 25.93 -4.16 -21.95
C LYS A 534 26.86 -3.78 -20.79
N ARG A 535 27.67 -4.72 -20.30
CA ARG A 535 28.88 -4.39 -19.53
C ARG A 535 29.78 -3.58 -20.47
N SER A 536 29.89 -2.29 -20.20
CA SER A 536 30.77 -1.43 -20.97
C SER A 536 32.21 -1.88 -20.72
N ASP A 537 32.95 -2.13 -21.80
CA ASP A 537 34.33 -2.61 -21.86
C ASP A 537 35.32 -1.49 -21.43
N LYS A 538 35.07 -0.83 -20.28
CA LYS A 538 35.82 0.36 -19.83
C LYS A 538 37.11 0.04 -19.07
N ASN A 539 37.30 -1.19 -18.58
CA ASN A 539 38.43 -1.53 -17.71
C ASN A 539 39.34 -2.61 -18.34
N ALA A 540 39.89 -2.34 -19.53
CA ALA A 540 41.00 -3.15 -20.03
C ALA A 540 42.25 -2.86 -19.19
N ILE A 541 42.87 -3.91 -18.61
CA ILE A 541 44.13 -3.78 -17.87
C ILE A 541 45.23 -3.38 -18.86
N VAL A 542 45.66 -2.11 -18.82
CA VAL A 542 46.77 -1.64 -19.65
C VAL A 542 47.73 -0.78 -18.83
N ALA A 543 48.97 -1.24 -18.71
CA ALA A 543 50.04 -0.49 -18.05
C ALA A 543 50.55 0.68 -18.92
N TYR A 544 50.87 0.42 -20.19
CA TYR A 544 51.34 1.44 -21.13
C TYR A 544 50.78 1.19 -22.53
N ASN A 545 50.22 2.23 -23.17
CA ASN A 545 49.64 2.14 -24.52
C ASN A 545 50.69 2.37 -25.62
N HIS A 546 51.81 3.02 -25.31
CA HIS A 546 52.84 3.41 -26.28
C HIS A 546 54.22 3.51 -25.62
N SER A 547 55.27 3.15 -26.35
CA SER A 547 56.67 3.12 -25.87
C SER A 547 57.18 4.48 -25.40
N SER A 548 56.64 5.58 -25.91
CA SER A 548 57.02 6.95 -25.52
C SER A 548 56.56 7.36 -24.11
N ARG A 549 55.67 6.58 -23.48
CA ARG A 549 55.20 6.82 -22.10
C ARG A 549 56.02 6.06 -21.06
N TYR A 550 57.00 5.27 -21.49
CA TYR A 550 57.85 4.48 -20.61
C TYR A 550 58.80 5.40 -19.81
N PRO A 551 58.89 5.25 -18.48
CA PRO A 551 59.81 6.05 -17.68
C PRO A 551 61.28 5.71 -18.01
N GLU A 552 62.18 6.65 -17.74
CA GLU A 552 63.63 6.38 -17.78
C GLU A 552 64.02 5.51 -16.58
N LEU A 553 64.41 4.26 -16.85
CA LEU A 553 64.71 3.28 -15.82
C LEU A 553 66.18 2.90 -15.79
N LYS A 554 66.69 2.67 -14.59
CA LYS A 554 68.02 2.09 -14.40
C LYS A 554 68.00 0.59 -14.74
N PRO A 555 69.02 0.06 -15.44
CA PRO A 555 69.07 -1.37 -15.76
C PRO A 555 69.05 -2.24 -14.50
N ARG A 556 68.31 -3.36 -14.54
CA ARG A 556 68.26 -4.40 -13.49
C ARG A 556 67.72 -3.94 -12.13
N GLN A 557 66.91 -2.89 -12.11
CA GLN A 557 66.29 -2.38 -10.88
C GLN A 557 64.78 -2.57 -10.94
N VAL A 558 64.16 -2.91 -9.80
CA VAL A 558 62.70 -2.86 -9.66
C VAL A 558 62.29 -1.40 -9.47
N ALA A 559 61.24 -0.99 -10.18
CA ALA A 559 60.71 0.37 -10.10
C ALA A 559 59.18 0.35 -10.12
N VAL A 560 58.56 1.28 -9.41
CA VAL A 560 57.11 1.50 -9.40
C VAL A 560 56.82 2.84 -10.05
N ASP A 561 55.99 2.83 -11.09
CA ASP A 561 55.40 4.05 -11.65
C ASP A 561 54.03 4.29 -11.02
N MET A 562 53.96 5.26 -10.11
CA MET A 562 52.73 5.64 -9.41
C MET A 562 51.69 6.30 -10.33
N ARG A 563 52.09 6.86 -11.48
CA ARG A 563 51.18 7.53 -12.43
C ARG A 563 50.56 6.54 -13.42
N ALA A 564 51.35 5.57 -13.86
CA ALA A 564 50.90 4.51 -14.78
C ALA A 564 50.40 3.26 -14.06
N GLU A 565 50.43 3.26 -12.72
CA GLU A 565 49.97 2.15 -11.86
C GLU A 565 50.63 0.81 -12.20
N ALA A 566 51.93 0.89 -12.52
CA ALA A 566 52.69 -0.22 -13.05
C ALA A 566 53.92 -0.52 -12.20
N VAL A 567 54.10 -1.78 -11.85
CA VAL A 567 55.32 -2.32 -11.26
C VAL A 567 56.21 -2.83 -12.38
N ILE A 568 57.39 -2.24 -12.51
CA ILE A 568 58.34 -2.54 -13.57
C ILE A 568 59.45 -3.40 -12.99
N VAL A 569 59.54 -4.62 -13.49
CA VAL A 569 60.48 -5.63 -13.01
C VAL A 569 61.47 -6.01 -14.10
N PRO A 570 62.75 -6.25 -13.76
CA PRO A 570 63.74 -6.68 -14.73
C PRO A 570 63.64 -8.18 -15.01
N ILE A 571 63.16 -8.57 -16.19
CA ILE A 571 63.21 -9.96 -16.67
C ILE A 571 64.40 -10.09 -17.61
N ASN A 572 65.45 -10.81 -17.18
CA ASN A 572 66.71 -10.96 -17.93
C ASN A 572 67.36 -9.61 -18.34
N GLY A 573 67.22 -8.59 -17.49
CA GLY A 573 67.76 -7.25 -17.74
C GLY A 573 66.87 -6.33 -18.59
N ILE A 574 65.73 -6.82 -19.07
CA ILE A 574 64.72 -6.04 -19.78
C ILE A 574 63.67 -5.56 -18.77
N PRO A 575 63.38 -4.25 -18.68
CA PRO A 575 62.30 -3.76 -17.83
C PRO A 575 60.95 -4.15 -18.44
N VAL A 576 60.14 -4.87 -17.68
CA VAL A 576 58.80 -5.33 -18.09
C VAL A 576 57.76 -4.74 -17.14
N PRO A 577 56.75 -4.01 -17.63
CA PRO A 577 55.74 -3.40 -16.77
C PRO A 577 54.59 -4.39 -16.50
N PHE A 578 54.17 -4.46 -15.25
CA PHE A 578 52.96 -5.17 -14.83
C PHE A 578 52.00 -4.19 -14.17
N HIS A 579 50.76 -4.13 -14.64
CA HIS A 579 49.74 -3.31 -13.99
C HIS A 579 49.45 -3.87 -12.58
N ILE A 580 49.24 -3.00 -11.60
CA ILE A 580 49.08 -3.41 -10.21
C ILE A 580 47.93 -4.39 -9.98
N SER A 581 46.83 -4.28 -10.74
CA SER A 581 45.70 -5.22 -10.68
C SER A 581 46.03 -6.66 -11.09
N THR A 582 47.21 -6.92 -11.67
CA THR A 582 47.68 -8.30 -11.98
C THR A 582 48.45 -8.94 -10.82
N ILE A 583 48.82 -8.17 -9.80
CA ILE A 583 49.62 -8.61 -8.65
C ILE A 583 48.69 -8.93 -7.48
N LYS A 584 48.76 -10.17 -6.98
CA LYS A 584 47.97 -10.66 -5.84
C LYS A 584 48.49 -10.09 -4.53
N ASN A 585 49.76 -10.34 -4.22
CA ASN A 585 50.40 -9.81 -3.03
C ASN A 585 51.92 -9.74 -3.24
N VAL A 586 52.59 -9.02 -2.33
CA VAL A 586 54.04 -8.91 -2.30
C VAL A 586 54.53 -9.22 -0.90
N SER A 587 55.59 -10.02 -0.78
CA SER A 587 56.24 -10.33 0.49
C SER A 587 57.73 -10.02 0.44
N LYS A 588 58.28 -9.66 1.59
CA LYS A 588 59.70 -9.38 1.79
C LYS A 588 60.25 -10.32 2.85
N SER A 589 61.41 -10.92 2.60
CA SER A 589 62.21 -11.60 3.62
C SER A 589 63.66 -11.11 3.60
N GLU A 590 64.32 -11.17 4.74
CA GLU A 590 65.73 -10.79 4.90
C GLU A 590 66.48 -11.99 5.50
N GLU A 591 67.36 -12.61 4.69
CA GLU A 591 68.16 -13.76 5.10
C GLU A 591 69.61 -13.54 4.64
N ASP A 592 70.59 -13.86 5.50
CA ASP A 592 72.03 -13.88 5.16
C ASP A 592 72.56 -12.64 4.40
N LYS A 593 72.27 -11.44 4.92
CA LYS A 593 72.71 -10.14 4.35
C LYS A 593 72.17 -9.85 2.92
N ALA A 594 71.12 -10.55 2.49
CA ALA A 594 70.40 -10.26 1.26
C ALA A 594 68.91 -10.09 1.53
N THR A 595 68.30 -9.13 0.85
CA THR A 595 66.85 -8.91 0.88
C THR A 595 66.21 -9.63 -0.31
N TYR A 596 65.13 -10.34 -0.04
CA TYR A 596 64.31 -11.02 -1.03
C TYR A 596 62.96 -10.33 -1.14
N LEU A 597 62.54 -10.04 -2.37
CA LEU A 597 61.22 -9.51 -2.71
C LEU A 597 60.49 -10.53 -3.58
N ARG A 598 59.38 -11.09 -3.08
CA ARG A 598 58.53 -12.02 -3.82
C ARG A 598 57.25 -11.31 -4.23
N ILE A 599 56.98 -11.28 -5.53
CA ILE A 599 55.78 -10.70 -6.12
C ILE A 599 54.93 -11.87 -6.64
N ASN A 600 53.77 -12.09 -6.03
CA ASN A 600 52.82 -13.11 -6.45
C ASN A 600 51.76 -12.48 -7.35
N PHE A 601 51.47 -13.11 -8.47
CA PHE A 601 50.50 -12.63 -9.46
C PHE A 601 49.21 -13.44 -9.38
N PHE A 602 48.13 -12.87 -9.89
CA PHE A 602 46.87 -13.60 -10.03
C PHE A 602 46.98 -14.63 -11.16
N CYS A 603 46.84 -15.91 -10.81
CA CYS A 603 46.79 -17.03 -11.75
C CYS A 603 45.50 -17.85 -11.53
N PRO A 604 44.85 -18.38 -12.59
CA PRO A 604 43.68 -19.25 -12.45
C PRO A 604 44.04 -20.53 -11.67
N GLY A 605 43.17 -20.95 -10.75
CA GLY A 605 43.33 -22.22 -10.02
C GLY A 605 42.89 -23.44 -10.82
N ALA A 606 42.95 -24.63 -10.21
CA ALA A 606 42.31 -25.82 -10.75
C ALA A 606 40.79 -25.56 -10.85
N GLY A 607 40.25 -25.47 -12.06
CA GLY A 607 38.86 -25.05 -12.33
C GLY A 607 38.72 -23.73 -13.09
N GLY A 608 39.82 -23.02 -13.41
CA GLY A 608 39.79 -21.84 -14.28
C GLY A 608 39.19 -20.57 -13.64
N THR A 609 38.85 -20.62 -12.35
CA THR A 609 38.32 -19.49 -11.58
C THR A 609 39.42 -18.82 -10.75
N LEU A 610 39.31 -17.50 -10.55
CA LEU A 610 40.15 -16.74 -9.62
C LEU A 610 39.45 -16.63 -8.26
N GLY A 611 40.24 -16.54 -7.19
CA GLY A 611 39.72 -16.23 -5.85
C GLY A 611 38.99 -14.88 -5.80
N LYS A 612 38.10 -14.71 -4.81
CA LYS A 612 37.25 -13.52 -4.61
C LYS A 612 38.02 -12.20 -4.49
N ASP A 613 39.33 -12.25 -4.21
CA ASP A 613 40.20 -11.09 -4.03
C ASP A 613 40.70 -10.45 -5.33
N ALA A 614 40.43 -11.07 -6.49
CA ALA A 614 40.85 -10.55 -7.78
C ALA A 614 39.96 -9.40 -8.26
N SER A 615 40.54 -8.34 -8.81
CA SER A 615 39.76 -7.20 -9.31
C SER A 615 38.83 -7.62 -10.46
N PRO A 616 37.68 -6.93 -10.65
CA PRO A 616 36.74 -7.25 -11.73
C PRO A 616 37.39 -7.23 -13.13
N ALA A 617 38.38 -6.35 -13.34
CA ALA A 617 39.15 -6.28 -14.57
C ALA A 617 40.02 -7.53 -14.80
N MET A 618 40.60 -8.09 -13.74
CA MET A 618 41.44 -9.30 -13.84
C MET A 618 40.58 -10.55 -14.02
N GLN A 619 39.42 -10.62 -13.35
CA GLN A 619 38.43 -11.68 -13.57
C GLN A 619 37.93 -11.68 -15.03
N ALA A 620 37.61 -10.50 -15.57
CA ALA A 620 37.21 -10.35 -16.97
C ALA A 620 38.34 -10.73 -17.95
N ALA A 621 39.59 -10.35 -17.65
CA ALA A 621 40.74 -10.70 -18.49
C ALA A 621 40.99 -12.22 -18.54
N VAL A 622 40.86 -12.91 -17.40
CA VAL A 622 41.01 -14.37 -17.34
C VAL A 622 39.85 -15.10 -18.02
N ALA A 623 38.62 -14.65 -17.81
CA ALA A 623 37.45 -15.20 -18.50
C ALA A 623 37.56 -15.02 -20.03
N LYS A 624 38.14 -13.92 -20.49
CA LYS A 624 38.39 -13.64 -21.91
C LYS A 624 39.52 -14.49 -22.50
N PHE A 625 40.52 -14.85 -21.69
CA PHE A 625 41.71 -15.58 -22.13
C PHE A 625 42.06 -16.76 -21.20
N PRO A 626 41.19 -17.79 -21.09
CA PRO A 626 41.36 -18.87 -20.12
C PRO A 626 42.53 -19.81 -20.44
N SER A 627 42.99 -19.83 -21.70
CA SER A 627 44.02 -20.76 -22.20
C SER A 627 45.44 -20.18 -22.30
N LEU A 628 45.66 -18.95 -21.82
CA LEU A 628 47.00 -18.32 -21.84
C LEU A 628 47.86 -18.77 -20.65
N MET A 629 49.18 -18.63 -20.81
CA MET A 629 50.14 -18.88 -19.73
C MET A 629 50.20 -17.66 -18.80
N PHE A 630 50.00 -17.89 -17.50
CA PHE A 630 50.08 -16.87 -16.45
C PHE A 630 51.35 -17.05 -15.63
N ILE A 631 51.97 -15.95 -15.22
CA ILE A 631 53.07 -15.96 -14.24
C ILE A 631 52.44 -16.14 -12.87
N LYS A 632 52.93 -17.08 -12.05
CA LYS A 632 52.49 -17.27 -10.67
C LYS A 632 53.22 -16.36 -9.70
N GLU A 633 54.55 -16.31 -9.81
CA GLU A 633 55.40 -15.54 -8.91
C GLU A 633 56.73 -15.14 -9.55
N LEU A 634 57.30 -14.05 -9.06
CA LEU A 634 58.66 -13.60 -9.36
C LEU A 634 59.38 -13.28 -8.05
N GLY A 635 60.59 -13.82 -7.89
CA GLY A 635 61.46 -13.56 -6.75
C GLY A 635 62.69 -12.76 -7.15
N PHE A 636 62.98 -11.68 -6.43
CA PHE A 636 64.16 -10.85 -6.62
C PHE A 636 65.03 -10.86 -5.37
N ARG A 637 66.34 -11.03 -5.56
CA ARG A 637 67.34 -11.00 -4.48
C ARG A 637 68.27 -9.82 -4.70
N SER A 638 68.53 -9.02 -3.67
CA SER A 638 69.50 -7.93 -3.69
C SER A 638 70.37 -7.96 -2.44
N SER A 639 71.66 -7.66 -2.60
CA SER A 639 72.57 -7.39 -1.47
C SER A 639 72.38 -5.98 -0.90
N ASP A 640 71.80 -5.07 -1.68
CA ASP A 640 71.42 -3.72 -1.23
C ASP A 640 69.92 -3.71 -0.93
N ALA A 641 69.58 -3.57 0.35
CA ALA A 641 68.22 -3.57 0.85
C ALA A 641 67.45 -2.29 0.48
N HIS A 642 68.13 -1.18 0.19
CA HIS A 642 67.50 0.14 0.08
C HIS A 642 66.48 0.22 -1.06
N ASN A 643 66.82 -0.29 -2.25
CA ASN A 643 65.89 -0.26 -3.37
C ASN A 643 64.67 -1.17 -3.15
N LEU A 644 64.87 -2.43 -2.76
CA LEU A 644 63.78 -3.38 -2.58
C LEU A 644 62.84 -2.96 -1.45
N ASN A 645 63.36 -2.40 -0.36
CA ASN A 645 62.56 -1.85 0.74
C ASN A 645 61.67 -0.68 0.25
N ASN A 646 62.25 0.26 -0.50
CA ASN A 646 61.48 1.38 -1.04
C ASN A 646 60.41 0.93 -2.03
N GLN A 647 60.73 -0.02 -2.92
CA GLN A 647 59.75 -0.53 -3.89
C GLN A 647 58.65 -1.34 -3.22
N PHE A 648 58.96 -2.15 -2.21
CA PHE A 648 57.94 -2.87 -1.43
C PHE A 648 56.90 -1.91 -0.81
N ARG A 649 57.37 -0.81 -0.20
CA ARG A 649 56.49 0.24 0.34
C ARG A 649 55.62 0.87 -0.74
N LEU A 650 56.22 1.26 -1.88
CA LEU A 650 55.48 1.86 -3.00
C LEU A 650 54.46 0.91 -3.63
N ILE A 651 54.77 -0.40 -3.75
CA ILE A 651 53.82 -1.41 -4.24
C ILE A 651 52.63 -1.52 -3.27
N LYS A 652 52.87 -1.59 -1.95
CA LYS A 652 51.80 -1.63 -0.95
C LYS A 652 50.93 -0.37 -0.97
N GLU A 653 51.54 0.80 -1.07
CA GLU A 653 50.82 2.08 -1.17
C GLU A 653 49.96 2.14 -2.44
N LEU A 654 50.51 1.69 -3.58
CA LEU A 654 49.79 1.63 -4.85
C LEU A 654 48.62 0.64 -4.79
N GLN A 655 48.79 -0.54 -4.18
CA GLN A 655 47.70 -1.49 -3.95
C GLN A 655 46.59 -0.87 -3.09
N LYS A 656 46.95 -0.16 -2.01
CA LYS A 656 45.98 0.54 -1.16
C LYS A 656 45.21 1.59 -1.94
N ARG A 657 45.89 2.41 -2.74
CA ARG A 657 45.28 3.48 -3.55
C ARG A 657 44.33 2.93 -4.62
N VAL A 658 44.76 1.91 -5.37
CA VAL A 658 43.93 1.32 -6.42
C VAL A 658 42.75 0.57 -5.83
N LYS A 659 42.94 -0.19 -4.74
CA LYS A 659 41.83 -0.87 -4.05
C LYS A 659 40.82 0.12 -3.50
N GLN A 660 41.26 1.24 -2.91
CA GLN A 660 40.35 2.31 -2.46
C GLN A 660 39.58 2.97 -3.60
N ARG A 661 40.26 3.25 -4.73
CA ARG A 661 39.60 3.83 -5.91
C ARG A 661 38.62 2.84 -6.55
N GLU A 662 39.02 1.59 -6.76
CA GLU A 662 38.14 0.55 -7.32
C GLU A 662 36.93 0.31 -6.41
N GLN A 663 37.12 0.30 -5.08
CA GLN A 663 36.04 0.22 -4.12
C GLN A 663 35.11 1.45 -4.21
N GLN A 664 35.66 2.65 -4.31
CA GLN A 664 34.86 3.87 -4.48
C GLN A 664 34.12 3.89 -5.83
N GLU A 665 34.75 3.47 -6.93
CA GLU A 665 34.15 3.39 -8.26
C GLU A 665 33.07 2.31 -8.32
N GLN A 666 33.26 1.17 -7.66
CA GLN A 666 32.24 0.13 -7.53
C GLN A 666 31.07 0.59 -6.65
N GLU A 667 31.36 1.38 -5.61
CA GLU A 667 30.33 2.08 -4.88
C GLU A 667 29.62 3.12 -5.78
N GLU A 668 30.31 3.90 -6.59
CA GLU A 668 29.65 4.89 -7.45
C GLU A 668 28.91 4.29 -8.66
N SER A 669 29.33 3.12 -9.18
CA SER A 669 28.80 2.54 -10.42
C SER A 669 27.38 1.97 -10.31
N ASP A 670 27.00 1.48 -9.14
CA ASP A 670 25.65 0.95 -8.86
C ASP A 670 24.67 2.05 -8.43
N LEU A 671 25.08 3.32 -8.41
CA LEU A 671 24.21 4.41 -8.01
C LEU A 671 23.32 4.85 -9.18
N VAL A 672 22.01 4.73 -8.99
CA VAL A 672 21.02 5.24 -9.93
C VAL A 672 21.07 6.78 -9.90
N VAL A 673 21.31 7.41 -11.05
CA VAL A 673 21.26 8.87 -11.19
C VAL A 673 19.83 9.35 -10.96
N GLN A 674 19.64 10.16 -9.92
CA GLN A 674 18.35 10.73 -9.54
C GLN A 674 18.19 12.15 -10.06
N GLU A 675 16.94 12.61 -10.15
CA GLU A 675 16.62 14.01 -10.50
C GLU A 675 17.02 14.97 -9.37
N ASP A 676 17.19 16.25 -9.70
CA ASP A 676 17.45 17.27 -8.68
C ASP A 676 16.18 17.65 -7.90
N LEU A 677 16.34 17.98 -6.62
CA LEU A 677 15.25 18.44 -5.76
C LEU A 677 14.77 19.86 -6.16
N ILE A 678 13.48 19.97 -6.45
CA ILE A 678 12.78 21.21 -6.83
C ILE A 678 12.31 21.94 -5.58
N LEU A 679 12.98 23.05 -5.27
CA LEU A 679 12.73 23.84 -4.07
C LEU A 679 11.52 24.78 -4.23
N THR A 680 10.53 24.59 -3.37
CA THR A 680 9.43 25.54 -3.19
C THR A 680 9.93 26.80 -2.48
N ARG A 681 9.85 27.96 -3.15
CA ARG A 681 10.34 29.26 -2.63
C ARG A 681 9.33 30.01 -1.73
N ASP A 682 8.18 29.42 -1.44
CA ASP A 682 7.09 30.03 -0.67
C ASP A 682 7.31 29.89 0.86
N ARG A 683 6.74 30.80 1.66
CA ARG A 683 6.80 30.77 3.14
C ARG A 683 5.97 29.65 3.78
N ARG A 684 5.20 28.89 2.98
CA ARG A 684 4.28 27.84 3.43
C ARG A 684 4.86 26.41 3.37
N VAL A 685 6.16 26.26 3.16
CA VAL A 685 6.85 24.96 3.17
C VAL A 685 6.65 24.28 4.54
N PRO A 686 6.20 23.02 4.61
CA PRO A 686 6.19 22.25 5.85
C PRO A 686 7.61 22.05 6.36
N ARG A 687 7.86 22.39 7.64
CA ARG A 687 9.18 22.31 8.26
C ARG A 687 9.09 21.64 9.62
N LEU A 688 10.06 20.80 9.95
CA LEU A 688 10.25 20.19 11.26
C LEU A 688 11.68 20.50 11.74
N SER A 689 11.80 21.24 12.84
CA SER A 689 13.08 21.67 13.41
C SER A 689 13.56 20.73 14.51
N ASP A 690 14.80 20.93 14.95
CA ASP A 690 15.40 20.23 16.10
C ASP A 690 15.53 18.70 15.89
N LEU A 691 15.80 18.32 14.65
CA LEU A 691 16.00 16.93 14.24
C LEU A 691 17.49 16.60 14.11
N SER A 692 17.86 15.39 14.55
CA SER A 692 19.13 14.76 14.21
C SER A 692 18.93 13.74 13.09
N ALA A 693 19.92 13.58 12.22
CA ALA A 693 19.87 12.58 11.14
C ALA A 693 20.79 11.40 11.42
N ARG A 694 20.33 10.19 11.11
CA ARG A 694 21.11 8.94 11.09
C ARG A 694 20.96 8.30 9.70
N PRO A 695 22.05 7.95 9.01
CA PRO A 695 23.46 8.18 9.37
C PRO A 695 23.80 9.67 9.48
N HIS A 696 24.86 9.98 10.23
CA HIS A 696 25.33 11.36 10.40
C HIS A 696 25.99 11.87 9.11
N LEU A 697 25.62 13.07 8.65
CA LEU A 697 26.20 13.68 7.45
C LEU A 697 27.72 13.96 7.58
N SER A 698 28.22 14.23 8.79
CA SER A 698 29.61 14.67 9.01
C SER A 698 30.29 14.10 10.26
N GLY A 699 30.13 12.80 10.52
CA GLY A 699 30.85 12.06 11.58
C GLY A 699 30.48 12.44 13.03
N ARG A 700 29.92 13.63 13.26
CA ARG A 700 29.35 14.09 14.53
C ARG A 700 27.85 14.32 14.40
N LYS A 701 27.13 14.14 15.51
CA LYS A 701 25.71 14.46 15.63
C LYS A 701 25.50 15.96 15.40
N THR A 702 24.67 16.29 14.42
CA THR A 702 24.30 17.67 14.08
C THR A 702 22.79 17.79 14.00
N GLN A 703 22.26 18.82 14.65
CA GLN A 703 20.85 19.18 14.52
C GLN A 703 20.60 19.97 13.24
N GLY A 704 19.40 19.82 12.71
CA GLY A 704 18.94 20.48 11.49
C GLY A 704 17.44 20.58 11.40
N THR A 705 16.98 21.09 10.25
CA THR A 705 15.57 21.24 9.91
C THR A 705 15.26 20.42 8.66
N LEU A 706 14.17 19.64 8.70
CA LEU A 706 13.65 18.90 7.57
C LEU A 706 12.53 19.71 6.90
N GLU A 707 12.63 19.92 5.59
CA GLU A 707 11.70 20.72 4.79
C GLU A 707 11.09 19.86 3.68
N ALA A 708 9.77 19.92 3.52
CA ALA A 708 9.06 19.19 2.47
C ALA A 708 8.85 20.08 1.23
N HIS A 709 9.50 19.75 0.12
CA HIS A 709 9.41 20.49 -1.14
C HIS A 709 8.56 19.73 -2.16
N GLN A 710 8.54 20.21 -3.41
CA GLN A 710 7.68 19.68 -4.46
C GLN A 710 7.95 18.19 -4.69
N ASN A 711 9.15 17.80 -5.15
CA ASN A 711 9.45 16.41 -5.49
C ASN A 711 10.22 15.62 -4.41
N GLY A 712 10.36 16.15 -3.20
CA GLY A 712 11.12 15.49 -2.12
C GLY A 712 11.30 16.32 -0.85
N LEU A 713 12.09 15.79 0.08
CA LEU A 713 12.49 16.44 1.32
C LEU A 713 13.94 16.92 1.27
N ARG A 714 14.21 18.03 1.96
CA ARG A 714 15.57 18.52 2.23
C ARG A 714 15.82 18.62 3.72
N PHE A 715 16.83 17.93 4.20
CA PHE A 715 17.38 18.14 5.53
C PHE A 715 18.56 19.10 5.46
N THR A 716 18.46 20.22 6.18
CA THR A 716 19.54 21.21 6.28
C THR A 716 20.06 21.27 7.72
N THR A 717 21.34 20.98 7.92
CA THR A 717 21.98 21.09 9.24
C THR A 717 22.27 22.54 9.59
N ASN A 718 22.48 22.82 10.88
CA ASN A 718 22.94 24.14 11.35
C ASN A 718 24.29 24.58 10.73
N LYS A 719 25.06 23.64 10.14
CA LYS A 719 26.30 23.90 9.41
C LYS A 719 26.08 24.09 7.90
N ASN A 720 24.84 24.28 7.45
CA ASN A 720 24.45 24.40 6.04
C ASN A 720 24.81 23.18 5.17
N GLN A 721 24.99 21.99 5.75
CA GLN A 721 25.06 20.75 4.98
C GLN A 721 23.64 20.32 4.60
N LYS A 722 23.47 19.85 3.36
CA LYS A 722 22.17 19.51 2.79
C LYS A 722 22.13 18.04 2.43
N LEU A 723 21.02 17.39 2.74
CA LEU A 723 20.69 16.03 2.33
C LEU A 723 19.30 16.06 1.68
N ASP A 724 19.24 15.62 0.43
CA ASP A 724 18.02 15.62 -0.37
C ASP A 724 17.51 14.19 -0.54
N ILE A 725 16.21 14.00 -0.34
CA ILE A 725 15.53 12.71 -0.45
C ILE A 725 14.31 12.90 -1.35
N LEU A 726 14.33 12.33 -2.55
CA LEU A 726 13.19 12.42 -3.47
C LEU A 726 12.06 11.50 -3.04
N TYR A 727 10.82 11.94 -3.25
CA TYR A 727 9.64 11.11 -3.02
C TYR A 727 9.62 9.85 -3.89
N ALA A 728 10.14 9.95 -5.12
CA ALA A 728 10.25 8.82 -6.05
C ALA A 728 11.14 7.68 -5.53
N ASN A 729 12.12 8.00 -4.69
CA ASN A 729 13.11 7.06 -4.19
C ASN A 729 12.74 6.44 -2.83
N ILE A 730 11.68 6.92 -2.18
CA ILE A 730 11.21 6.34 -0.91
C ILE A 730 10.38 5.08 -1.24
N LYS A 731 10.75 3.93 -0.65
CA LYS A 731 9.97 2.68 -0.72
C LYS A 731 8.97 2.63 0.43
N HIS A 732 9.44 2.83 1.66
CA HIS A 732 8.60 2.91 2.86
C HIS A 732 9.00 4.11 3.72
N ALA A 733 8.00 4.82 4.25
CA ALA A 733 8.17 5.87 5.23
C ALA A 733 7.50 5.43 6.54
N ILE A 734 8.22 5.52 7.65
CA ILE A 734 7.76 5.00 8.94
C ILE A 734 7.84 6.12 9.97
N PHE A 735 6.73 6.38 10.66
CA PHE A 735 6.68 7.29 11.79
C PHE A 735 6.52 6.47 13.08
N GLN A 736 7.51 6.55 13.97
CA GLN A 736 7.46 5.89 15.27
C GLN A 736 7.31 6.93 16.39
N PRO A 737 6.18 6.91 17.12
CA PRO A 737 5.94 7.81 18.25
C PRO A 737 6.84 7.44 19.44
N CYS A 738 7.10 8.40 20.33
CA CYS A 738 7.91 8.18 21.53
C CYS A 738 7.14 7.51 22.69
N ASP A 739 6.25 6.57 22.38
CA ASP A 739 5.40 5.90 23.37
C ASP A 739 6.19 4.77 24.04
N LYS A 740 6.68 5.05 25.26
CA LYS A 740 7.64 4.20 26.01
C LYS A 740 9.01 4.06 25.32
N GLU A 741 9.34 4.98 24.41
CA GLU A 741 10.63 5.05 23.73
C GLU A 741 11.34 6.38 24.03
N LEU A 742 12.66 6.38 23.93
CA LEU A 742 13.50 7.56 24.21
C LEU A 742 13.55 8.55 23.04
N VAL A 743 13.06 8.15 21.87
CA VAL A 743 13.13 8.95 20.64
C VAL A 743 11.78 8.95 19.93
N VAL A 744 11.44 10.10 19.34
CA VAL A 744 10.43 10.20 18.29
C VAL A 744 11.16 10.30 16.96
N LEU A 745 10.74 9.52 15.95
CA LEU A 745 11.51 9.38 14.72
C LEU A 745 10.63 9.23 13.48
N ILE A 746 11.21 9.63 12.35
CA ILE A 746 10.73 9.39 11.00
C ILE A 746 11.84 8.67 10.24
N HIS A 747 11.54 7.48 9.74
CA HIS A 747 12.47 6.65 8.99
C HIS A 747 12.05 6.56 7.53
N PHE A 748 13.02 6.63 6.62
CA PHE A 748 12.83 6.43 5.20
C PHE A 748 13.70 5.27 4.73
N HIS A 749 13.04 4.20 4.28
CA HIS A 749 13.68 3.10 3.57
C HIS A 749 13.63 3.38 2.07
N LEU A 750 14.78 3.49 1.42
CA LEU A 750 14.90 3.91 0.02
C LEU A 750 14.90 2.72 -0.94
N LYS A 751 14.36 2.92 -2.14
CA LYS A 751 14.43 1.97 -3.26
C LYS A 751 15.87 1.81 -3.75
N ASN A 752 16.55 2.94 -3.93
CA ASN A 752 17.95 3.00 -4.33
C ASN A 752 18.78 3.67 -3.24
N PRO A 753 19.95 3.12 -2.87
CA PRO A 753 20.82 3.73 -1.88
C PRO A 753 21.35 5.09 -2.38
N ILE A 754 21.46 6.04 -1.45
CA ILE A 754 22.03 7.37 -1.71
C ILE A 754 23.37 7.50 -1.00
N MET A 755 24.26 8.35 -1.52
CA MET A 755 25.53 8.64 -0.87
C MET A 755 25.32 9.65 0.25
N ILE A 756 25.65 9.26 1.48
CA ILE A 756 25.70 10.16 2.63
C ILE A 756 27.13 10.13 3.16
N GLY A 757 27.86 11.24 3.00
CA GLY A 757 29.29 11.28 3.26
C GLY A 757 30.06 10.43 2.24
N LYS A 758 30.71 9.35 2.69
CA LYS A 758 31.51 8.44 1.86
C LYS A 758 30.89 7.05 1.67
N LYS A 759 29.75 6.79 2.30
CA LYS A 759 29.11 5.46 2.28
C LYS A 759 27.74 5.54 1.64
N LYS A 760 27.35 4.44 1.01
CA LYS A 760 25.98 4.21 0.56
C LYS A 760 25.08 3.94 1.74
N HIS A 761 23.93 4.58 1.74
CA HIS A 761 22.89 4.35 2.73
C HIS A 761 21.54 4.19 2.04
N GLN A 762 20.90 3.06 2.31
CA GLN A 762 19.53 2.78 1.89
C GLN A 762 18.53 3.31 2.91
N ASP A 763 18.94 3.39 4.16
CA ASP A 763 18.10 3.77 5.29
C ASP A 763 18.52 5.13 5.85
N VAL A 764 17.55 6.03 5.98
CA VAL A 764 17.76 7.39 6.49
C VAL A 764 16.69 7.73 7.50
N GLN A 765 17.11 8.10 8.70
CA GLN A 765 16.24 8.38 9.83
C GLN A 765 16.45 9.82 10.34
N PHE A 766 15.36 10.48 10.69
CA PHE A 766 15.34 11.77 11.38
C PHE A 766 14.65 11.63 12.73
N TYR A 767 15.29 12.07 13.80
CA TYR A 767 14.79 11.81 15.15
C TYR A 767 15.09 12.95 16.14
N THR A 768 14.31 12.99 17.21
CA THR A 768 14.52 13.87 18.36
C THR A 768 14.49 13.02 19.64
N GLU A 769 15.49 13.19 20.51
CA GLU A 769 15.57 12.51 21.80
C GLU A 769 14.69 13.24 22.84
N VAL A 770 13.92 12.46 23.59
CA VAL A 770 13.14 12.91 24.74
C VAL A 770 14.01 12.69 25.97
N ILE A 771 14.50 13.77 26.57
CA ILE A 771 15.37 13.71 27.75
C ILE A 771 14.56 13.23 28.97
N GLU A 772 15.04 12.18 29.64
CA GLU A 772 14.60 11.82 30.99
C GLU A 772 15.35 12.71 32.00
N SER A 773 14.70 13.74 32.53
CA SER A 773 15.27 14.53 33.63
C SER A 773 15.27 13.79 34.98
N SER A 774 14.71 12.57 35.04
CA SER A 774 14.54 11.78 36.26
C SER A 774 15.78 10.96 36.67
N GLN A 775 16.72 10.68 35.76
CA GLN A 775 17.86 9.79 36.08
C GLN A 775 19.07 10.50 36.73
N ALA A 776 19.04 11.83 36.89
CA ALA A 776 20.11 12.58 37.54
C ALA A 776 19.96 12.70 39.07
N LEU A 777 18.84 12.23 39.65
CA LEU A 777 18.59 12.30 41.10
C LEU A 777 18.53 10.91 41.73
N ASP A 778 19.45 10.73 42.67
CA ASP A 778 19.74 9.55 43.48
C ASP A 778 18.50 8.76 43.94
N ASN A 779 18.60 7.44 43.89
CA ASN A 779 17.54 6.44 43.99
C ASN A 779 16.95 6.28 45.41
N ARG A 780 17.07 7.31 46.27
CA ARG A 780 16.85 7.22 47.72
C ARG A 780 15.61 7.94 48.27
N ARG A 781 14.82 8.64 47.46
CA ARG A 781 13.53 9.23 47.91
C ARG A 781 12.49 9.29 46.79
N ARG A 782 12.02 8.14 46.31
CA ARG A 782 10.77 8.09 45.54
C ARG A 782 9.61 8.05 46.51
N SER A 783 8.88 9.15 46.64
CA SER A 783 7.63 9.21 47.40
C SER A 783 6.52 9.49 46.42
N MET A 784 5.65 8.52 46.18
CA MET A 784 4.52 8.53 45.22
C MET A 784 3.49 9.66 45.42
N TYR A 785 3.73 10.56 46.37
CA TYR A 785 2.90 11.69 46.77
C TYR A 785 3.71 13.00 46.87
N ASP A 786 4.91 13.08 46.30
CA ASP A 786 5.64 14.34 46.18
C ASP A 786 5.06 15.16 45.01
N PRO A 787 4.46 16.34 45.27
CA PRO A 787 3.87 17.17 44.22
C PRO A 787 4.87 17.59 43.14
N ASP A 788 6.15 17.73 43.48
CA ASP A 788 7.19 18.16 42.53
C ASP A 788 7.55 17.03 41.52
N GLU A 789 7.56 15.77 41.97
CA GLU A 789 7.81 14.59 41.11
C GLU A 789 6.64 14.34 40.15
N LEU A 790 5.41 14.54 40.62
CA LEU A 790 4.19 14.42 39.81
C LEU A 790 4.08 15.55 38.77
N ASP A 791 4.57 16.75 39.10
CA ASP A 791 4.67 17.87 38.16
C ASP A 791 5.75 17.64 37.09
N GLU A 792 6.87 17.00 37.43
CA GLU A 792 7.90 16.59 36.47
C GLU A 792 7.39 15.50 35.52
N GLU A 793 6.73 14.45 36.04
CA GLU A 793 6.12 13.39 35.22
C GLU A 793 5.04 13.96 34.27
N ASN A 794 4.22 14.90 34.75
CA ASN A 794 3.20 15.57 33.93
C ASN A 794 3.82 16.46 32.84
N ARG A 795 4.92 17.16 33.13
CA ARG A 795 5.66 17.94 32.11
C ARG A 795 6.27 17.04 31.05
N GLU A 796 6.79 15.88 31.45
CA GLU A 796 7.37 14.90 30.53
C GLU A 796 6.31 14.27 29.63
N ARG A 797 5.15 13.89 30.19
CA ARG A 797 4.00 13.41 29.42
C ARG A 797 3.50 14.47 28.43
N ALA A 798 3.40 15.73 28.86
CA ALA A 798 3.01 16.83 27.98
C ALA A 798 4.03 17.10 26.86
N LEU A 799 5.33 16.93 27.14
CA LEU A 799 6.38 17.07 26.13
C LEU A 799 6.30 15.95 25.09
N ARG A 800 6.11 14.69 25.52
CA ARG A 800 5.92 13.54 24.62
C ARG A 800 4.69 13.72 23.73
N GLU A 801 3.56 14.09 24.32
CA GLU A 801 2.32 14.34 23.56
C GLU A 801 2.50 15.47 22.54
N LYS A 802 3.20 16.55 22.92
CA LYS A 802 3.51 17.66 22.02
C LYS A 802 4.43 17.26 20.87
N LEU A 803 5.46 16.47 21.14
CA LEU A 803 6.39 15.97 20.11
C LEU A 803 5.70 15.00 19.16
N ASN A 804 4.95 14.03 19.68
CA ASN A 804 4.15 13.10 18.87
C ASN A 804 3.16 13.85 17.97
N THR A 805 2.45 14.85 18.51
CA THR A 805 1.51 15.68 17.74
C THR A 805 2.23 16.47 16.64
N THR A 806 3.39 17.07 16.96
CA THR A 806 4.17 17.88 16.00
C THR A 806 4.69 17.03 14.84
N PHE A 807 5.23 15.84 15.13
CA PHE A 807 5.71 14.91 14.10
C PHE A 807 4.57 14.35 13.26
N LYS A 808 3.44 13.99 13.88
CA LYS A 808 2.24 13.53 13.17
C LYS A 808 1.68 14.61 12.24
N ASP A 809 1.60 15.85 12.72
CA ASP A 809 1.19 17.00 11.90
C ASP A 809 2.14 17.25 10.73
N PHE A 810 3.45 17.02 10.92
CA PHE A 810 4.43 17.12 9.85
C PHE A 810 4.25 16.00 8.81
N CYS A 811 4.07 14.75 9.23
CA CYS A 811 3.80 13.62 8.33
C CYS A 811 2.57 13.90 7.47
N GLN A 812 1.45 14.32 8.07
CA GLN A 812 0.23 14.68 7.34
C GLN A 812 0.42 15.82 6.33
N LYS A 813 1.34 16.78 6.61
CA LYS A 813 1.66 17.85 5.66
C LYS A 813 2.54 17.35 4.51
N VAL A 814 3.46 16.42 4.77
CA VAL A 814 4.26 15.76 3.73
C VAL A 814 3.37 14.94 2.80
N GLU A 815 2.42 14.17 3.36
CA GLU A 815 1.44 13.39 2.61
C GLU A 815 0.66 14.28 1.63
N ARG A 816 0.09 15.40 2.10
CA ARG A 816 -0.61 16.38 1.24
C ARG A 816 0.25 16.98 0.13
N VAL A 817 1.53 17.24 0.39
CA VAL A 817 2.45 17.77 -0.63
C VAL A 817 2.75 16.68 -1.67
N SER A 818 2.94 15.43 -1.23
CA SER A 818 3.20 14.29 -2.11
C SER A 818 2.00 13.96 -3.01
N GLU A 819 0.76 14.02 -2.48
CA GLU A 819 -0.50 13.81 -3.21
C GLU A 819 -0.65 14.78 -4.39
N SER A 820 -0.12 16.00 -4.28
CA SER A 820 -0.23 17.01 -5.35
C SER A 820 0.55 16.67 -6.63
N ILE A 821 1.42 15.65 -6.60
CA ILE A 821 2.36 15.29 -7.68
C ILE A 821 2.17 13.83 -8.13
N ASP A 822 1.03 13.21 -7.80
CA ASP A 822 0.69 11.85 -8.25
C ASP A 822 1.65 10.78 -7.72
N LYS A 823 2.31 11.05 -6.57
CA LYS A 823 3.15 10.10 -5.83
C LYS A 823 2.78 10.16 -4.35
N THR A 824 1.91 9.25 -3.92
CA THR A 824 1.45 9.18 -2.54
C THR A 824 2.49 8.48 -1.66
N ILE A 825 3.07 9.22 -0.71
CA ILE A 825 3.83 8.63 0.40
C ILE A 825 2.85 8.44 1.54
N ALA A 826 2.82 7.26 2.14
CA ALA A 826 2.09 6.99 3.38
C ALA A 826 3.09 6.72 4.51
N PHE A 827 2.85 7.29 5.69
CA PHE A 827 3.66 7.02 6.88
C PHE A 827 3.06 5.87 7.70
N ASP A 828 3.74 4.73 7.74
CA ASP A 828 3.36 3.58 8.56
C ASP A 828 3.74 3.80 10.03
N ILE A 829 2.97 3.22 10.95
CA ILE A 829 3.24 3.27 12.40
C ILE A 829 3.46 1.83 12.91
N PRO A 830 4.60 1.53 13.58
CA PRO A 830 4.85 0.19 14.11
C PRO A 830 3.83 -0.24 15.17
N TYR A 831 3.35 -1.48 15.05
CA TYR A 831 2.42 -2.10 15.99
C TYR A 831 3.18 -2.65 17.19
N ARG A 832 3.42 -1.81 18.20
CA ARG A 832 4.14 -2.20 19.41
C ARG A 832 3.53 -3.42 20.11
N GLU A 833 2.21 -3.54 20.12
CA GLU A 833 1.52 -4.64 20.78
C GLU A 833 1.93 -5.98 20.20
N LEU A 834 2.11 -6.08 18.88
CA LEU A 834 2.55 -7.28 18.16
C LEU A 834 4.08 -7.49 18.17
N GLY A 835 4.83 -6.59 18.82
CA GLY A 835 6.28 -6.68 18.87
C GLY A 835 6.78 -7.79 19.80
N PHE A 836 7.96 -8.32 19.46
CA PHE A 836 8.67 -9.32 20.25
C PHE A 836 10.17 -8.98 20.30
N SER A 837 10.85 -9.42 21.35
CA SER A 837 12.28 -9.19 21.52
C SER A 837 13.08 -10.29 20.83
N GLY A 838 14.13 -9.90 20.11
CA GLY A 838 15.02 -10.81 19.42
C GLY A 838 16.34 -10.14 19.07
N THR A 839 17.30 -10.93 18.62
CA THR A 839 18.67 -10.50 18.32
C THR A 839 18.94 -10.69 16.82
N PRO A 840 18.57 -9.71 15.97
CA PRO A 840 18.84 -9.75 14.54
C PRO A 840 20.32 -9.48 14.21
N PHE A 841 21.00 -8.75 15.09
CA PHE A 841 22.43 -8.45 14.97
C PHE A 841 23.17 -8.96 16.22
N LYS A 842 23.78 -8.06 17.01
CA LYS A 842 24.53 -8.42 18.23
C LYS A 842 23.75 -8.17 19.52
N GLU A 843 22.72 -7.33 19.49
CA GLU A 843 21.98 -6.87 20.66
C GLU A 843 20.52 -7.29 20.57
N MET A 844 19.92 -7.54 21.74
CA MET A 844 18.51 -7.86 21.84
C MET A 844 17.71 -6.57 21.71
N VAL A 845 16.92 -6.49 20.64
CA VAL A 845 16.09 -5.32 20.32
C VAL A 845 14.62 -5.73 20.27
N LEU A 846 13.74 -4.76 20.43
CA LEU A 846 12.31 -4.95 20.19
C LEU A 846 12.08 -4.87 18.67
N LEU A 847 11.63 -5.97 18.07
CA LEU A 847 11.15 -6.01 16.70
C LEU A 847 9.66 -5.71 16.69
N GLN A 848 9.23 -4.82 15.81
CA GLN A 848 7.86 -4.37 15.70
C GLN A 848 7.38 -4.53 14.25
N PRO A 849 6.28 -5.24 14.00
CA PRO A 849 5.72 -5.28 12.66
C PRO A 849 5.06 -3.93 12.34
N THR A 850 5.16 -3.54 11.09
CA THR A 850 4.36 -2.49 10.45
C THR A 850 3.41 -3.17 9.46
N VAL A 851 2.84 -2.45 8.50
CA VAL A 851 2.01 -3.10 7.48
C VAL A 851 2.83 -4.01 6.57
N HIS A 852 3.96 -3.50 6.05
CA HIS A 852 4.77 -4.18 5.03
C HIS A 852 6.16 -4.61 5.51
N CYS A 853 6.58 -4.18 6.70
CA CYS A 853 7.95 -4.38 7.19
C CYS A 853 7.94 -4.90 8.62
N LEU A 854 8.88 -5.79 8.95
CA LEU A 854 9.30 -6.03 10.34
C LEU A 854 10.50 -5.14 10.64
N VAL A 855 10.39 -4.26 11.63
CA VAL A 855 11.38 -3.20 11.87
C VAL A 855 11.86 -3.13 13.31
N SER A 856 13.11 -2.70 13.48
CA SER A 856 13.65 -2.16 14.71
C SER A 856 14.47 -0.91 14.38
N LEU A 857 13.94 0.26 14.76
CA LEU A 857 14.44 1.58 14.33
C LEU A 857 15.04 2.41 15.46
N THR A 858 14.94 1.93 16.71
CA THR A 858 15.40 2.66 17.90
C THR A 858 16.93 2.73 17.96
N GLU A 859 17.58 1.62 17.60
CA GLU A 859 19.02 1.43 17.68
C GLU A 859 19.63 1.23 16.29
N PHE A 860 20.92 1.57 16.18
CA PHE A 860 21.68 1.42 14.93
C PHE A 860 22.69 0.28 15.11
N PRO A 861 22.82 -0.65 14.13
CA PRO A 861 22.21 -0.67 12.80
C PRO A 861 20.70 -0.98 12.83
N PHE A 862 19.95 -0.34 11.93
CA PHE A 862 18.51 -0.57 11.81
C PHE A 862 18.24 -1.95 11.26
N PHE A 863 17.26 -2.64 11.85
CA PHE A 863 16.74 -3.88 11.29
C PHE A 863 15.47 -3.57 10.51
N ILE A 864 15.45 -3.88 9.22
CA ILE A 864 14.26 -3.74 8.37
C ILE A 864 14.23 -4.91 7.41
N THR A 865 13.19 -5.72 7.56
CA THR A 865 12.88 -6.82 6.63
C THR A 865 11.54 -6.53 5.98
N LEU A 866 11.53 -6.47 4.65
CA LEU A 866 10.32 -6.26 3.86
C LEU A 866 9.58 -7.59 3.75
N LEU A 867 8.38 -7.65 4.31
CA LEU A 867 7.56 -8.87 4.36
C LEU A 867 7.13 -9.30 2.95
N ASP A 868 6.92 -8.34 2.05
CA ASP A 868 6.59 -8.59 0.64
C ASP A 868 7.73 -9.30 -0.13
N ASP A 869 8.98 -9.14 0.32
CA ASP A 869 10.17 -9.75 -0.32
C ASP A 869 10.54 -11.10 0.33
N VAL A 870 9.87 -11.49 1.42
CA VAL A 870 10.05 -12.79 2.09
C VAL A 870 9.29 -13.87 1.31
N GLU A 871 9.97 -14.97 1.02
CA GLU A 871 9.39 -16.16 0.39
C GLU A 871 8.95 -17.16 1.46
N HIS A 872 9.81 -17.44 2.45
CA HIS A 872 9.58 -18.48 3.45
C HIS A 872 10.27 -18.14 4.77
N VAL A 873 9.74 -18.65 5.89
CA VAL A 873 10.36 -18.52 7.21
C VAL A 873 10.68 -19.89 7.80
N HIS A 874 11.90 -20.07 8.31
CA HIS A 874 12.27 -21.29 9.01
C HIS A 874 12.59 -21.01 10.47
N PHE A 875 11.94 -21.74 11.39
CA PHE A 875 12.24 -21.70 12.81
C PHE A 875 13.28 -22.76 13.13
N GLU A 876 14.43 -22.35 13.64
CA GLU A 876 15.51 -23.24 14.07
C GLU A 876 15.48 -23.38 15.61
N ARG A 877 15.99 -24.50 16.12
CA ARG A 877 16.09 -24.80 17.56
C ARG A 877 14.74 -24.91 18.26
N VAL A 878 13.73 -25.40 17.55
CA VAL A 878 12.41 -25.70 18.10
C VAL A 878 12.38 -27.16 18.55
N PHE A 879 12.61 -27.40 19.83
CA PHE A 879 12.50 -28.73 20.46
C PHE A 879 12.08 -28.61 21.94
N PHE A 880 11.60 -29.72 22.51
CA PHE A 880 11.10 -29.74 23.88
C PHE A 880 12.21 -29.39 24.89
N GLY A 881 11.98 -28.35 25.70
CA GLY A 881 12.94 -27.88 26.72
C GLY A 881 13.81 -26.69 26.30
N SER A 882 13.77 -26.27 25.03
CA SER A 882 14.39 -25.03 24.58
C SER A 882 13.72 -23.81 25.22
N LYS A 883 14.53 -22.86 25.73
CA LYS A 883 14.02 -21.56 26.22
C LYS A 883 13.86 -20.55 25.10
N ASN A 884 14.73 -20.60 24.09
CA ASN A 884 14.77 -19.66 22.98
C ASN A 884 14.95 -20.40 21.65
N PHE A 885 14.27 -19.92 20.61
CA PHE A 885 14.41 -20.40 19.24
C PHE A 885 14.95 -19.28 18.34
N ASP A 886 15.33 -19.64 17.12
CA ASP A 886 15.76 -18.69 16.08
C ASP A 886 14.78 -18.69 14.91
N MET A 887 14.67 -17.56 14.23
CA MET A 887 13.80 -17.38 13.07
C MET A 887 14.61 -16.87 11.89
N VAL A 888 14.53 -17.56 10.76
CA VAL A 888 15.27 -17.24 9.54
C VAL A 888 14.30 -16.79 8.45
N PHE A 889 14.51 -15.58 7.93
CA PHE A 889 13.79 -15.05 6.78
C PHE A 889 14.50 -15.42 5.49
N VAL A 890 13.83 -16.21 4.65
CA VAL A 890 14.30 -16.55 3.30
C VAL A 890 13.60 -15.67 2.28
N TYR A 891 14.36 -15.00 1.43
CA TYR A 891 13.83 -14.02 0.48
C TYR A 891 13.49 -14.64 -0.88
N LYS A 892 12.57 -14.01 -1.61
CA LYS A 892 12.19 -14.34 -2.99
C LYS A 892 13.38 -14.27 -3.96
N ASN A 893 14.26 -13.30 -3.73
CA ASN A 893 15.50 -13.17 -4.49
C ASN A 893 16.60 -14.00 -3.82
N PHE A 894 16.87 -15.20 -4.33
CA PHE A 894 17.90 -16.09 -3.78
C PHE A 894 19.31 -15.48 -3.82
N ALA A 895 19.57 -14.43 -4.61
CA ALA A 895 20.85 -13.72 -4.56
C ALA A 895 21.12 -13.07 -3.19
N VAL A 896 20.07 -12.71 -2.46
CA VAL A 896 20.14 -12.15 -1.10
C VAL A 896 20.21 -13.28 -0.09
N LEU A 897 21.17 -13.21 0.83
CA LEU A 897 21.31 -14.22 1.88
C LEU A 897 20.16 -14.11 2.90
N PRO A 898 19.63 -15.24 3.39
CA PRO A 898 18.65 -15.25 4.47
C PRO A 898 19.15 -14.52 5.72
N VAL A 899 18.23 -13.86 6.42
CA VAL A 899 18.53 -13.09 7.65
C VAL A 899 17.98 -13.84 8.86
N ARG A 900 18.83 -14.07 9.86
CA ARG A 900 18.48 -14.76 11.11
C ARG A 900 18.20 -13.75 12.24
N VAL A 901 17.07 -13.93 12.92
CA VAL A 901 16.76 -13.28 14.20
C VAL A 901 16.87 -14.33 15.30
N SER A 902 17.83 -14.14 16.19
CA SER A 902 18.17 -15.13 17.22
C SER A 902 17.59 -14.80 18.60
N ALA A 903 17.60 -15.80 19.48
CA ALA A 903 17.25 -15.67 20.90
C ALA A 903 15.82 -15.13 21.14
N ILE A 904 14.86 -15.60 20.34
CA ILE A 904 13.45 -15.29 20.53
C ILE A 904 12.88 -16.25 21.59
N ALA A 905 12.15 -15.72 22.56
CA ALA A 905 11.63 -16.52 23.65
C ALA A 905 10.54 -17.49 23.17
N THR A 906 10.60 -18.76 23.60
CA THR A 906 9.71 -19.84 23.10
C THR A 906 8.24 -19.60 23.40
N ASN A 907 7.90 -18.81 24.42
CA ASN A 907 6.52 -18.39 24.70
C ASN A 907 5.93 -17.51 23.58
N GLU A 908 6.76 -16.86 22.76
CA GLU A 908 6.32 -16.08 21.60
C GLU A 908 6.20 -16.94 20.32
N LEU A 909 6.67 -18.21 20.33
CA LEU A 909 6.69 -19.06 19.14
C LEU A 909 5.31 -19.22 18.52
N GLU A 910 4.31 -19.59 19.34
CA GLU A 910 2.95 -19.82 18.87
C GLU A 910 2.31 -18.55 18.31
N ARG A 911 2.59 -17.42 18.96
CA ARG A 911 2.11 -16.10 18.56
C ARG A 911 2.75 -15.61 17.26
N ILE A 912 4.04 -15.88 17.07
CA ILE A 912 4.76 -15.54 15.83
C ILE A 912 4.30 -16.44 14.69
N LYS A 913 4.07 -17.74 14.94
CA LYS A 913 3.45 -18.66 13.95
C LYS A 913 2.07 -18.17 13.53
N GLU A 914 1.22 -17.78 14.49
CA GLU A 914 -0.09 -17.19 14.22
C GLU A 914 0.03 -15.92 13.38
N TRP A 915 0.95 -15.01 13.73
CA TRP A 915 1.19 -13.80 12.97
C TRP A 915 1.68 -14.07 11.52
N LEU A 916 2.62 -15.01 11.31
CA LEU A 916 3.09 -15.37 9.97
C LEU A 916 2.00 -16.03 9.12
N ASP A 917 1.19 -16.88 9.76
CA ASP A 917 0.01 -17.48 9.16
C ASP A 917 -1.00 -16.39 8.76
N ASP A 918 -1.19 -15.36 9.61
CA ASP A 918 -2.07 -14.20 9.40
C ASP A 918 -1.68 -13.37 8.16
N ILE A 919 -0.39 -13.23 7.89
CA ILE A 919 0.15 -12.45 6.76
C ILE A 919 0.51 -13.30 5.53
N ASP A 920 0.03 -14.54 5.45
CA ASP A 920 0.23 -15.46 4.32
C ASP A 920 1.71 -15.73 3.97
N ILE A 921 2.58 -15.81 4.99
CA ILE A 921 3.97 -16.27 4.85
C ILE A 921 4.06 -17.73 5.29
N CYS A 922 4.58 -18.57 4.40
CA CYS A 922 4.79 -19.98 4.73
C CYS A 922 5.96 -20.16 5.68
N PHE A 923 5.83 -21.12 6.61
CA PHE A 923 6.89 -21.43 7.54
C PHE A 923 7.10 -22.93 7.78
N THR A 924 8.28 -23.25 8.30
CA THR A 924 8.72 -24.59 8.71
C THR A 924 9.43 -24.51 10.05
N GLU A 925 9.52 -25.63 10.75
CA GLU A 925 10.26 -25.75 12.00
C GLU A 925 11.29 -26.86 11.90
N GLY A 926 12.42 -26.67 12.58
CA GLY A 926 13.51 -27.61 12.66
C GLY A 926 14.22 -27.54 14.02
N THR A 927 14.77 -28.66 14.44
CA THR A 927 15.52 -28.78 15.70
C THR A 927 16.95 -28.26 15.55
N ALA A 928 17.51 -28.35 14.33
CA ALA A 928 18.89 -28.00 14.01
C ALA A 928 19.04 -26.58 13.41
N ASN A 929 20.27 -26.06 13.47
CA ASN A 929 20.66 -24.86 12.73
C ASN A 929 21.17 -25.26 11.35
N LEU A 930 20.69 -24.60 10.30
CA LEU A 930 21.03 -24.96 8.93
C LEU A 930 22.13 -24.07 8.34
N ASN A 931 22.94 -24.63 7.44
CA ASN A 931 23.93 -23.87 6.67
C ASN A 931 23.29 -23.22 5.45
N TRP A 932 22.59 -22.11 5.66
CA TRP A 932 21.89 -21.37 4.62
C TRP A 932 22.77 -20.95 3.45
N LYS A 933 24.08 -20.73 3.65
CA LYS A 933 24.98 -20.38 2.54
C LYS A 933 25.13 -21.52 1.54
N GLN A 934 25.29 -22.76 2.02
CA GLN A 934 25.38 -23.95 1.17
C GLN A 934 24.01 -24.25 0.54
N ILE A 935 22.93 -24.20 1.32
CA ILE A 935 21.57 -24.44 0.85
C ILE A 935 21.20 -23.45 -0.28
N MET A 936 21.49 -22.16 -0.14
CA MET A 936 21.22 -21.17 -1.20
C MET A 936 22.05 -21.41 -2.47
N VAL A 937 23.25 -22.01 -2.37
CA VAL A 937 24.04 -22.37 -3.55
C VAL A 937 23.40 -23.55 -4.28
N THR A 938 23.01 -24.60 -3.54
CA THR A 938 22.34 -25.78 -4.10
C THR A 938 21.01 -25.42 -4.75
N ILE A 939 20.19 -24.58 -4.10
CA ILE A 939 18.88 -24.15 -4.64
C ILE A 939 19.05 -23.30 -5.89
N LYS A 940 20.08 -22.46 -5.96
CA LYS A 940 20.38 -21.68 -7.18
C LYS A 940 20.81 -22.53 -8.37
N SER A 941 21.37 -23.71 -8.12
CA SER A 941 21.78 -24.65 -9.16
C SER A 941 20.69 -25.65 -9.56
N ASP A 942 19.60 -25.76 -8.79
CA ASP A 942 18.49 -26.68 -9.05
C ASP A 942 17.35 -25.98 -9.80
N ASP A 943 17.32 -26.12 -11.13
CA ASP A 943 16.24 -25.61 -11.99
C ASP A 943 14.88 -26.29 -11.73
N ARG A 944 14.87 -27.39 -10.95
CA ARG A 944 13.68 -28.16 -10.57
C ARG A 944 13.34 -28.06 -9.09
N PHE A 945 13.84 -27.06 -8.36
CA PHE A 945 13.62 -26.93 -6.91
C PHE A 945 12.13 -26.97 -6.51
N TYR A 946 11.25 -26.38 -7.31
CA TYR A 946 9.80 -26.31 -7.05
C TYR A 946 9.00 -27.48 -7.63
N LEU A 947 9.64 -28.42 -8.34
CA LEU A 947 8.98 -29.61 -8.90
C LEU A 947 8.94 -30.75 -7.88
N ASP A 948 7.89 -31.56 -7.97
CA ASP A 948 7.67 -32.77 -7.16
C ASP A 948 8.42 -33.99 -7.69
N THR A 949 9.25 -33.81 -8.71
CA THR A 949 10.05 -34.85 -9.35
C THR A 949 11.50 -34.40 -9.51
N ASP A 950 12.44 -35.31 -9.29
CA ASP A 950 13.86 -35.08 -9.54
C ASP A 950 14.21 -35.18 -11.03
N GLU A 951 15.50 -35.22 -11.37
CA GLU A 951 15.96 -35.35 -12.75
C GLU A 951 15.54 -36.68 -13.40
N ASP A 952 15.40 -37.73 -12.60
CA ASP A 952 15.09 -39.12 -12.97
C ASP A 952 13.59 -39.47 -12.90
N GLY A 953 12.74 -38.53 -12.44
CA GLY A 953 11.29 -38.71 -12.32
C GLY A 953 10.85 -39.38 -11.02
N VAL A 954 11.74 -39.47 -10.03
CA VAL A 954 11.43 -39.93 -8.67
C VAL A 954 10.75 -38.81 -7.89
N PRO A 955 9.70 -39.08 -7.11
CA PRO A 955 9.05 -38.08 -6.28
C PRO A 955 10.02 -37.47 -5.25
N LYS A 956 10.19 -36.15 -5.27
CA LYS A 956 10.98 -35.40 -4.28
C LYS A 956 10.10 -34.38 -3.52
N PRO A 957 10.40 -34.06 -2.25
CA PRO A 957 9.70 -32.99 -1.53
C PRO A 957 9.88 -31.66 -2.29
N ALA A 958 8.79 -31.00 -2.63
CA ALA A 958 8.81 -29.88 -3.56
C ALA A 958 8.98 -28.54 -2.83
N GLY A 959 9.96 -27.75 -3.23
CA GLY A 959 10.30 -26.46 -2.60
C GLY A 959 10.77 -26.64 -1.15
N TRP A 960 10.31 -25.80 -0.23
CA TRP A 960 10.77 -25.79 1.18
C TRP A 960 10.28 -26.95 2.05
N GLU A 961 9.62 -27.96 1.47
CA GLU A 961 9.12 -29.14 2.20
C GLU A 961 10.25 -30.04 2.72
N PHE A 962 11.43 -30.04 2.08
CA PHE A 962 12.57 -30.84 2.55
C PHE A 962 13.01 -30.44 3.97
N LEU A 963 12.74 -29.20 4.39
CA LEU A 963 13.04 -28.70 5.73
C LEU A 963 12.19 -29.34 6.84
N LYS A 964 11.11 -30.08 6.48
CA LYS A 964 10.26 -30.78 7.44
C LYS A 964 10.72 -32.21 7.74
N MET A 965 11.69 -32.76 7.01
CA MET A 965 11.91 -34.21 6.96
C MET A 965 12.89 -34.77 8.00
N ASP A 966 13.39 -33.98 8.95
CA ASP A 966 14.34 -34.46 9.98
C ASP A 966 13.79 -34.31 11.41
N GLY A 967 12.72 -35.06 11.71
CA GLY A 967 12.08 -35.02 13.03
C GLY A 967 11.16 -36.18 13.37
N SER A 968 11.41 -37.39 12.84
CA SER A 968 10.81 -38.60 13.42
C SER A 968 11.61 -39.02 14.65
N ASP A 969 10.99 -38.90 15.82
CA ASP A 969 11.33 -39.65 17.04
C ASP A 969 11.45 -41.14 16.70
N ASP A 970 12.68 -41.66 16.71
CA ASP A 970 12.97 -43.04 17.06
C ASP A 970 13.80 -42.99 18.35
N GLU A 971 13.14 -43.14 19.51
CA GLU A 971 13.82 -43.53 20.75
C GLU A 971 14.03 -45.06 20.74
N ASP A 972 15.29 -45.44 20.94
CA ASP A 972 15.85 -46.77 21.26
C ASP A 972 16.14 -47.75 20.09
N ASP A 973 17.26 -47.54 19.39
CA ASP A 973 18.26 -48.62 19.23
C ASP A 973 19.67 -48.01 19.21
N ASP A 974 20.56 -48.59 20.03
CA ASP A 974 21.97 -48.23 20.13
C ASP A 974 22.69 -48.58 18.83
N GLY A 975 23.38 -47.61 18.23
CA GLY A 975 24.57 -47.89 17.42
C GLY A 975 24.56 -47.39 15.97
N GLU A 976 25.45 -46.43 15.75
CA GLU A 976 26.23 -46.18 14.52
C GLU A 976 25.57 -45.35 13.42
N GLU A 977 26.20 -44.20 13.21
CA GLU A 977 26.01 -43.25 12.11
C GLU A 977 26.28 -43.96 10.78
N GLU A 978 25.25 -44.09 9.92
CA GLU A 978 25.45 -44.36 8.50
C GLU A 978 24.71 -43.30 7.67
N GLU A 979 25.51 -42.46 7.03
CA GLU A 979 25.12 -41.59 5.92
C GLU A 979 24.46 -42.43 4.81
N SER A 980 23.23 -42.08 4.40
CA SER A 980 22.62 -42.72 3.22
C SER A 980 23.15 -42.05 1.94
N GLU A 981 24.11 -42.74 1.31
CA GLU A 981 24.55 -42.58 -0.07
C GLU A 981 23.36 -42.63 -1.06
N PHE A 982 23.37 -41.72 -2.04
CA PHE A 982 22.63 -41.87 -3.29
C PHE A 982 23.59 -42.42 -4.36
N GLU A 983 23.40 -43.69 -4.72
CA GLU A 983 24.15 -44.41 -5.76
C GLU A 983 23.87 -43.85 -7.17
N GLY A 984 24.95 -43.47 -7.86
CA GLY A 984 25.00 -43.25 -9.31
C GLY A 984 26.18 -43.99 -9.93
N SER A 985 26.04 -45.31 -10.12
CA SER A 985 26.75 -46.25 -11.02
C SER A 985 28.25 -46.07 -11.32
N GLU A 986 29.00 -47.12 -10.96
CA GLU A 986 30.41 -47.43 -11.22
C GLU A 986 30.85 -47.40 -12.71
N GLU A 987 32.11 -47.00 -12.95
CA GLU A 987 33.04 -47.82 -13.76
C GLU A 987 34.51 -47.64 -13.32
N GLY A 988 34.92 -48.53 -12.41
CA GLY A 988 36.22 -49.19 -12.17
C GLY A 988 37.57 -48.54 -12.51
N GLY A 989 38.49 -48.59 -11.53
CA GLY A 989 39.93 -48.45 -11.79
C GLY A 989 40.93 -48.44 -10.63
N SER A 990 40.78 -49.31 -9.63
CA SER A 990 41.80 -50.02 -8.80
C SER A 990 43.10 -49.34 -8.28
N ASP A 991 43.44 -49.76 -7.05
CA ASP A 991 44.73 -49.85 -6.34
C ASP A 991 45.34 -48.62 -5.65
N GLU A 992 45.95 -48.70 -4.46
CA GLU A 992 45.90 -49.54 -3.25
C GLU A 992 47.10 -49.05 -2.39
N GLY A 993 46.99 -49.09 -1.05
CA GLY A 993 48.11 -48.96 -0.09
C GLY A 993 48.06 -47.69 0.78
N SER A 994 47.35 -47.64 1.92
CA SER A 994 47.58 -48.32 3.22
C SER A 994 48.82 -47.81 3.96
N ASP A 995 48.64 -46.97 4.99
CA ASP A 995 48.76 -47.35 6.41
C ASP A 995 48.99 -46.14 7.36
N ASP A 996 48.17 -46.16 8.41
CA ASP A 996 48.42 -45.88 9.83
C ASP A 996 48.51 -44.44 10.40
N ASP A 997 47.36 -44.09 11.00
CA ASP A 997 47.13 -43.90 12.45
C ASP A 997 47.32 -42.54 13.16
N GLU A 998 46.14 -42.11 13.67
CA GLU A 998 45.83 -41.47 14.95
C GLU A 998 46.32 -40.03 15.23
N SER A 999 45.40 -39.06 15.24
CA SER A 999 44.50 -38.76 16.37
C SER A 999 43.82 -37.40 16.17
N ASP A 1000 42.54 -37.37 16.51
CA ASP A 1000 41.56 -36.28 16.50
C ASP A 1000 41.96 -35.05 17.34
N ASP A 1001 41.73 -33.86 16.81
CA ASP A 1001 41.23 -32.69 17.55
C ASP A 1001 40.84 -31.57 16.56
N SER A 1002 39.54 -31.35 16.47
CA SER A 1002 38.89 -30.25 15.74
C SER A 1002 39.11 -28.91 16.44
N ASP A 1003 39.62 -27.89 15.74
CA ASP A 1003 39.21 -26.48 15.94
C ASP A 1003 39.66 -25.62 14.74
N ASP A 1004 38.84 -25.59 13.67
CA ASP A 1004 39.04 -24.65 12.55
C ASP A 1004 38.53 -23.27 12.97
N SER A 1005 39.46 -22.49 13.49
CA SER A 1005 39.35 -21.06 13.71
C SER A 1005 40.13 -20.30 12.64
N ASP A 1006 39.55 -20.11 11.44
CA ASP A 1006 40.06 -19.08 10.52
C ASP A 1006 39.43 -17.71 10.78
N VAL A 1007 40.15 -17.04 11.66
CA VAL A 1007 40.24 -15.62 11.93
C VAL A 1007 40.48 -14.78 10.66
N SER A 1008 39.49 -14.00 10.22
CA SER A 1008 39.77 -12.88 9.31
C SER A 1008 40.43 -11.73 10.06
N LEU A 1009 41.76 -11.75 9.99
CA LEU A 1009 42.75 -10.72 10.25
C LEU A 1009 42.26 -9.30 9.91
N VAL A 1010 42.13 -8.46 10.94
CA VAL A 1010 42.35 -7.02 10.82
C VAL A 1010 43.35 -6.69 11.91
N ASP A 1011 44.63 -6.71 11.55
CA ASP A 1011 45.62 -5.96 12.31
C ASP A 1011 46.15 -4.82 11.46
N GLU A 1012 46.07 -3.68 12.11
CA GLU A 1012 46.79 -2.44 11.92
C GLU A 1012 48.30 -2.76 11.77
N ASP A 1013 49.03 -2.02 10.93
CA ASP A 1013 50.00 -1.03 11.42
C ASP A 1013 50.82 -0.57 10.19
N ASP A 1014 51.42 0.61 10.09
CA ASP A 1014 51.43 1.87 10.85
C ASP A 1014 52.42 2.80 10.07
N GLU A 1015 52.64 4.01 10.58
CA GLU A 1015 53.81 4.90 10.39
C GLU A 1015 53.85 5.80 9.13
N SER A 1016 54.27 7.07 9.19
CA SER A 1016 54.67 7.98 10.29
C SER A 1016 54.87 9.37 9.67
N ASP A 1017 54.71 10.44 10.47
CA ASP A 1017 55.75 11.46 10.75
C ASP A 1017 55.11 12.68 11.43
N ASP A 1018 55.17 12.64 12.77
CA ASP A 1018 55.72 13.65 13.68
C ASP A 1018 55.62 15.14 13.29
N GLU A 1019 54.94 15.90 14.14
CA GLU A 1019 55.57 17.04 14.81
C GLU A 1019 54.88 17.30 16.17
N GLU A 1020 55.75 17.48 17.16
CA GLU A 1020 55.61 17.48 18.62
C GLU A 1020 54.65 18.56 19.19
N GLU A 1021 53.96 18.25 20.29
CA GLU A 1021 53.81 19.18 21.43
C GLU A 1021 53.46 18.40 22.72
N ASP A 1022 54.23 18.68 23.77
CA ASP A 1022 54.42 17.90 24.99
C ASP A 1022 53.19 17.69 25.90
N GLU A 1023 53.21 16.53 26.56
CA GLU A 1023 52.33 16.10 27.64
C GLU A 1023 52.44 17.01 28.88
N GLU A 1024 51.30 17.42 29.44
CA GLU A 1024 51.20 17.88 30.82
C GLU A 1024 50.25 16.93 31.57
N ASP A 1025 50.83 16.13 32.48
CA ASP A 1025 50.19 15.11 33.31
C ASP A 1025 48.87 15.60 33.93
N GLY A 1026 47.77 14.91 33.63
CA GLY A 1026 46.48 15.12 34.28
C GLY A 1026 46.48 14.61 35.73
N PRO A 1027 45.85 15.32 36.68
CA PRO A 1027 45.90 14.97 38.10
C PRO A 1027 45.24 13.62 38.38
N SER A 1028 45.83 12.88 39.31
CA SER A 1028 45.35 11.60 39.81
C SER A 1028 43.94 11.73 40.41
N TRP A 1029 43.18 10.63 40.40
CA TRP A 1029 41.85 10.53 41.00
C TRP A 1029 41.78 11.03 42.46
N ASP A 1030 42.87 10.90 43.22
CA ASP A 1030 42.96 11.42 44.60
C ASP A 1030 43.01 12.96 44.66
N ASP A 1031 43.60 13.62 43.65
CA ASP A 1031 43.67 15.08 43.58
C ASP A 1031 42.31 15.68 43.18
N LEU A 1032 41.58 15.01 42.28
CA LEU A 1032 40.21 15.40 41.91
C LEU A 1032 39.20 15.17 43.06
N GLU A 1033 39.37 14.12 43.86
CA GLU A 1033 38.52 13.87 45.03
C GLU A 1033 38.77 14.90 46.16
N LYS A 1034 40.02 15.36 46.27
CA LYS A 1034 40.41 16.43 47.20
C LYS A 1034 39.92 17.80 46.74
N GLU A 1035 39.91 18.07 45.43
CA GLU A 1035 39.37 19.30 44.85
C GLU A 1035 37.83 19.35 44.92
N ALA A 1036 37.16 18.21 44.78
CA ALA A 1036 35.72 18.07 45.01
C ALA A 1036 35.35 18.31 46.49
N ARG A 1037 36.11 17.73 47.44
CA ARG A 1037 35.93 18.01 48.88
C ARG A 1037 36.22 19.46 49.26
N ALA A 1038 37.21 20.10 48.63
CA ALA A 1038 37.52 21.51 48.84
C ALA A 1038 36.42 22.43 48.28
N SER A 1039 35.85 22.09 47.11
CA SER A 1039 34.72 22.81 46.52
C SER A 1039 33.43 22.64 47.34
N ASP A 1040 33.19 21.47 47.92
CA ASP A 1040 32.05 21.26 48.83
C ASP A 1040 32.23 22.00 50.17
N MET A 1041 33.45 22.09 50.70
CA MET A 1041 33.74 22.97 51.85
C MET A 1041 33.53 24.46 51.51
N MET A 1042 34.05 24.94 50.38
CA MET A 1042 33.83 26.33 49.95
C MET A 1042 32.36 26.64 49.66
N ARG A 1043 31.58 25.65 49.19
CA ARG A 1043 30.14 25.80 48.95
C ARG A 1043 29.33 25.80 50.25
N ASN A 1044 29.79 25.10 51.28
CA ASN A 1044 29.23 25.20 52.63
C ASN A 1044 29.61 26.51 53.33
N GLU A 1045 30.86 27.00 53.18
CA GLU A 1045 31.26 28.33 53.71
C GLU A 1045 30.53 29.48 52.99
N LYS A 1046 30.24 29.35 51.69
CA LYS A 1046 29.38 30.33 50.97
C LYS A 1046 27.91 30.28 51.42
N LYS A 1047 27.38 29.11 51.77
CA LYS A 1047 26.02 28.98 52.34
C LYS A 1047 25.92 29.56 53.75
N GLU A 1048 26.97 29.47 54.57
CA GLU A 1048 27.02 30.13 55.88
C GLU A 1048 27.17 31.66 55.73
N GLN A 1049 27.95 32.17 54.77
CA GLN A 1049 28.06 33.61 54.49
C GLN A 1049 26.80 34.24 53.89
N ASP A 1050 26.09 33.55 52.99
CA ASP A 1050 24.82 34.06 52.42
C ASP A 1050 23.68 34.02 53.45
N SER A 1051 23.72 33.11 54.43
CA SER A 1051 22.74 33.06 55.54
C SER A 1051 22.92 34.21 56.56
N ASP A 1052 24.15 34.68 56.76
CA ASP A 1052 24.47 35.83 57.62
C ASP A 1052 24.21 37.18 56.93
N GLU A 1053 24.31 37.28 55.60
CA GLU A 1053 23.91 38.46 54.84
C GLU A 1053 22.38 38.63 54.75
N GLU A 1054 21.62 37.54 54.69
CA GLU A 1054 20.15 37.58 54.63
C GLU A 1054 19.52 37.95 56.00
N PHE A 1055 20.15 37.54 57.11
CA PHE A 1055 19.77 37.95 58.47
C PHE A 1055 20.08 39.43 58.75
N ARG A 1056 21.15 39.99 58.15
CA ARG A 1056 21.47 41.44 58.21
C ARG A 1056 20.58 42.31 57.31
N ARG A 1057 20.05 41.78 56.20
CA ARG A 1057 19.15 42.51 55.29
C ARG A 1057 17.72 42.68 55.80
N LYS A 1058 17.25 41.84 56.74
CA LYS A 1058 15.91 41.99 57.37
C LYS A 1058 15.81 43.06 58.46
N ASN A 1059 16.93 43.61 58.96
CA ASN A 1059 16.92 44.56 60.09
C ASN A 1059 17.26 46.03 59.73
N LYS A 1060 17.28 46.41 58.45
CA LYS A 1060 17.75 47.75 58.01
C LYS A 1060 16.84 48.46 56.99
N LYS A 1061 15.52 48.35 57.14
CA LYS A 1061 14.52 49.23 56.49
C LYS A 1061 13.56 49.84 57.54
N LYS A 1062 14.08 50.84 58.26
CA LYS A 1062 13.31 51.96 58.84
C LYS A 1062 14.17 53.22 58.70
N SER A 1063 13.61 54.27 58.08
CA SER A 1063 14.23 55.57 57.69
C SER A 1063 15.28 55.46 56.58
N GLY A 1064 15.38 56.28 55.55
CA GLY A 1064 14.75 57.50 55.03
C GLY A 1064 15.73 57.94 53.92
N GLY A 1065 15.36 58.07 52.66
CA GLY A 1065 14.79 59.29 52.08
C GLY A 1065 15.75 59.86 51.03
N GLY A 1066 15.21 60.23 49.86
CA GLY A 1066 15.74 61.31 49.02
C GLY A 1066 16.76 60.97 47.93
N GLY A 1067 16.44 61.42 46.71
CA GLY A 1067 17.45 61.86 45.73
C GLY A 1067 17.63 60.95 44.53
N GLY A 1068 17.06 61.35 43.40
CA GLY A 1068 17.31 60.72 42.09
C GLY A 1068 18.66 61.12 41.47
N PRO A 1069 18.69 61.27 40.14
CA PRO A 1069 19.43 60.47 39.15
C PRO A 1069 20.78 61.17 38.75
N PRO A 1070 21.61 60.81 37.72
CA PRO A 1070 21.24 60.09 36.49
C PRO A 1070 22.34 59.32 35.69
N ALA A 1071 21.89 58.78 34.54
CA ALA A 1071 22.45 58.84 33.18
C ALA A 1071 23.79 58.17 32.76
N LYS A 1072 23.60 57.18 31.88
CA LYS A 1072 24.00 57.08 30.45
C LYS A 1072 25.48 56.91 30.04
N ARG A 1073 25.58 56.04 29.00
CA ARG A 1073 26.57 55.96 27.89
C ARG A 1073 27.88 55.25 28.24
N SER A 1074 28.53 54.48 27.36
CA SER A 1074 28.25 54.07 25.97
C SER A 1074 29.28 53.01 25.55
N LYS A 1075 28.92 52.19 24.56
CA LYS A 1075 29.76 51.64 23.47
C LYS A 1075 31.05 50.88 23.87
N TYR A 1076 31.08 49.59 23.58
CA TYR A 1076 31.54 49.08 22.28
C TYR A 1076 30.76 47.81 21.93
#